data_AF-A0A6V8DPP7-F1
#
_entry.id   AF-A0A6V8DPP7-F1
#
_cell.length_a   1.000
_cell.length_b   1.000
_cell.length_c   1.000
_cell.angle_alpha   90.00
_cell.angle_beta   90.00
_cell.angle_gamma   90.00
#
_symmetry.space_group_name_H-M   'P 1'
#
loop_
_entity.id
_entity.type
_entity.pdbx_description
1 polymer ?
#
loop_
_entity_poly.entity_id
_entity_poly.type
_entity_poly.pdbx_seq_one_letter_code
_entity_poly.pdbx_strand_id
1 'polypeptide(L)'
;MWSEEHRDWTKVNYKPLTEGTAFPSEFMWGVATASHQIEGGNTNNWSAFEPRSKSQQLSGEACDHWHRRTDDVGLIKDLGVSHYRFSIEWSRIVPAEGDWNQEAAQWYSDLVDELLAEGIQPMATLHHFTQPMWWEEQGGFEREENIHHWVDFSTRMFALLSDRVEWWCTINEPAVFTTMGYVLGEFPPGVRSFKRARSVAMNMMKAHAACYRALKAMEHGPKCEIGLVKNINLFDPYRRWNPLHWFQARLLDSMFNRCWIKGLKTGRFKPPSALTSTTIPGLKGSSDFIGVNYYTHLLTTPFMPTKVEIDPLIRPWEQRTDFRYPMYAEGLRRAFEMVKGLNIPIIVTENGVADDDDDMRPEHIRRHLQITAEAIADGFDIRGFYHWSLMDNFEWAEGYDQRFGLYHVDFETKQRTLKESGNLYASIVKSHRRPQVVIMAGGLGTRLGEVTETIPKSLVEVNGKPILTHILDWAHKQGCLHALVLTGHLGEQFEGFRHPRMAVKFHREASPLGTGGALWNARALLEDRFILLWGDDLHPIDYTELINTHNEAKAPLTMCVTQAHAEMNLKHAKGILESYDKKQEQLDLNGYEAGTSIVEKSVVLEHGKDGVWSWEETVYSALAGKAAIHLDNTPFWDMGTPERLALLERFLKETAP
;
A
#
# COMPACT_ATOMS: atom_id res chain seq x y z
N MET A 1 18.49 18.12 25.47
CA MET A 1 17.61 17.11 26.10
C MET A 1 16.28 17.23 25.42
N TRP A 2 15.72 16.15 24.85
CA TRP A 2 14.37 16.16 24.31
C TRP A 2 13.37 16.33 25.48
N SER A 3 12.25 17.02 25.29
CA SER A 3 11.15 17.09 26.27
C SER A 3 10.14 16.00 25.95
N GLU A 4 9.68 15.25 26.96
CA GLU A 4 8.63 14.24 26.77
C GLU A 4 7.32 14.96 26.48
N GLU A 5 6.88 14.94 25.22
CA GLU A 5 5.57 15.43 24.85
C GLU A 5 4.50 14.48 25.40
N HIS A 6 3.51 15.05 26.06
CA HIS A 6 2.33 14.35 26.56
C HIS A 6 1.11 15.04 25.97
N ARG A 7 0.61 14.50 24.87
CA ARG A 7 -0.51 15.10 24.16
C ARG A 7 -1.82 14.74 24.84
N ASP A 8 -2.69 15.72 24.99
CA ASP A 8 -4.08 15.48 25.37
C ASP A 8 -4.86 15.05 24.13
N TRP A 9 -4.91 13.75 23.91
CA TRP A 9 -5.54 13.13 22.74
C TRP A 9 -7.06 13.41 22.63
N THR A 10 -7.71 13.80 23.73
CA THR A 10 -9.14 14.19 23.73
C THR A 10 -9.40 15.53 23.03
N LYS A 11 -8.35 16.36 22.84
CA LYS A 11 -8.42 17.67 22.18
C LYS A 11 -7.94 17.65 20.74
N VAL A 12 -7.50 16.51 20.23
CA VAL A 12 -6.98 16.37 18.87
C VAL A 12 -8.14 16.37 17.88
N ASN A 13 -8.04 17.21 16.85
CA ASN A 13 -9.01 17.25 15.77
C ASN A 13 -8.71 16.16 14.73
N TYR A 14 -9.46 15.07 14.79
CA TYR A 14 -9.35 13.97 13.83
C TYR A 14 -10.20 14.16 12.57
N LYS A 15 -10.90 15.28 12.39
CA LYS A 15 -11.74 15.50 11.20
C LYS A 15 -10.99 15.31 9.88
N PRO A 16 -9.77 15.87 9.69
CA PRO A 16 -9.05 15.66 8.44
C PRO A 16 -8.78 14.18 8.14
N LEU A 17 -8.54 13.38 9.19
CA LEU A 17 -8.34 11.94 9.09
C LEU A 17 -9.64 11.21 8.73
N THR A 18 -10.77 11.60 9.30
CA THR A 18 -12.06 10.92 9.02
C THR A 18 -12.76 11.41 7.75
N GLU A 19 -12.41 12.60 7.28
CA GLU A 19 -12.97 13.24 6.08
C GLU A 19 -12.08 13.04 4.84
N GLY A 20 -10.99 12.28 4.94
CA GLY A 20 -10.18 11.90 3.78
C GLY A 20 -9.19 12.96 3.28
N THR A 21 -8.86 13.97 4.09
CA THR A 21 -8.07 15.14 3.67
C THR A 21 -6.70 15.24 4.35
N ALA A 22 -6.38 14.30 5.25
CA ALA A 22 -5.14 14.32 6.02
C ALA A 22 -3.91 13.81 5.24
N PHE A 23 -4.11 13.04 4.17
CA PHE A 23 -3.05 12.39 3.42
C PHE A 23 -3.11 12.72 1.91
N PRO A 24 -1.96 12.70 1.20
CA PRO A 24 -1.91 12.82 -0.25
C PRO A 24 -2.69 11.70 -0.96
N SER A 25 -3.14 11.95 -2.19
CA SER A 25 -3.91 10.97 -2.98
C SER A 25 -3.11 9.73 -3.39
N GLU A 26 -1.78 9.85 -3.50
CA GLU A 26 -0.88 8.73 -3.82
C GLU A 26 -0.40 7.98 -2.56
N PHE A 27 -0.91 8.31 -1.37
CA PHE A 27 -0.47 7.69 -0.12
C PHE A 27 -0.80 6.19 -0.09
N MET A 28 0.20 5.37 0.24
CA MET A 28 0.07 3.91 0.27
C MET A 28 -0.60 3.47 1.57
N TRP A 29 -1.90 3.23 1.49
CA TRP A 29 -2.65 2.57 2.56
C TRP A 29 -2.46 1.06 2.46
N GLY A 30 -1.93 0.42 3.51
CA GLY A 30 -1.67 -1.01 3.48
C GLY A 30 -1.92 -1.75 4.79
N VAL A 31 -1.81 -3.08 4.70
CA VAL A 31 -1.73 -4.02 5.82
C VAL A 31 -0.54 -4.96 5.59
N ALA A 32 0.03 -5.51 6.67
CA ALA A 32 1.20 -6.38 6.61
C ALA A 32 1.00 -7.71 7.35
N THR A 33 1.71 -8.74 6.89
CA THR A 33 1.80 -10.09 7.48
C THR A 33 3.20 -10.68 7.28
N ALA A 34 3.46 -11.83 7.92
CA ALA A 34 4.65 -12.66 7.67
C ALA A 34 4.25 -14.12 7.43
N SER A 35 4.92 -14.77 6.48
CA SER A 35 4.69 -16.13 6.02
C SER A 35 4.53 -17.13 7.16
N HIS A 36 5.53 -17.22 8.04
CA HIS A 36 5.52 -18.17 9.15
C HIS A 36 4.39 -17.96 10.16
N GLN A 37 3.92 -16.71 10.27
CA GLN A 37 2.90 -16.33 11.24
C GLN A 37 1.47 -16.65 10.76
N ILE A 38 1.23 -16.74 9.43
CA ILE A 38 -0.12 -16.92 8.87
C ILE A 38 -0.30 -18.13 7.95
N GLU A 39 0.73 -18.58 7.23
CA GLU A 39 0.56 -19.55 6.14
C GLU A 39 0.15 -20.94 6.63
N GLY A 40 0.83 -21.45 7.66
CA GLY A 40 0.67 -22.81 8.15
C GLY A 40 1.51 -23.85 7.40
N GLY A 41 1.86 -24.94 8.06
CA GLY A 41 2.61 -26.06 7.47
C GLY A 41 4.06 -25.74 7.10
N ASN A 42 4.68 -24.76 7.76
CA ASN A 42 6.07 -24.39 7.54
C ASN A 42 7.04 -25.29 8.30
N THR A 43 8.20 -25.58 7.69
CA THR A 43 9.33 -26.25 8.35
C THR A 43 10.59 -25.40 8.18
N ASN A 44 11.07 -24.77 9.24
CA ASN A 44 12.20 -23.82 9.24
C ASN A 44 12.87 -23.75 10.63
N ASN A 45 13.82 -22.83 10.78
CA ASN A 45 14.48 -22.55 12.06
C ASN A 45 13.50 -22.20 13.20
N TRP A 46 12.39 -21.52 12.90
CA TRP A 46 11.37 -21.19 13.88
C TRP A 46 10.55 -22.40 14.31
N SER A 47 10.01 -23.19 13.37
CA SER A 47 9.25 -24.41 13.71
C SER A 47 10.10 -25.40 14.54
N ALA A 48 11.42 -25.44 14.31
CA ALA A 48 12.35 -26.24 15.12
C ALA A 48 12.66 -25.64 16.50
N PHE A 49 12.49 -24.33 16.68
CA PHE A 49 12.75 -23.61 17.93
C PHE A 49 11.52 -23.54 18.83
N GLU A 50 10.32 -23.45 18.26
CA GLU A 50 9.02 -23.31 18.93
C GLU A 50 8.83 -24.18 20.18
N PRO A 51 9.18 -25.49 20.19
CA PRO A 51 9.04 -26.33 21.40
C PRO A 51 9.87 -25.86 22.60
N ARG A 52 10.84 -24.97 22.39
CA ARG A 52 11.72 -24.38 23.40
C ARG A 52 11.53 -22.88 23.53
N SER A 53 10.58 -22.30 22.81
CA SER A 53 10.20 -20.89 22.90
C SER A 53 9.52 -20.60 24.24
N LYS A 54 9.25 -19.32 24.51
CA LYS A 54 8.59 -18.87 25.75
C LYS A 54 7.18 -19.47 25.90
N SER A 55 6.35 -19.39 24.85
CA SER A 55 4.98 -19.94 24.87
C SER A 55 4.94 -21.46 24.71
N GLN A 56 5.96 -22.04 24.05
CA GLN A 56 6.00 -23.46 23.64
C GLN A 56 4.85 -23.88 22.71
N GLN A 57 4.05 -22.92 22.25
CA GLN A 57 3.02 -23.13 21.25
C GLN A 57 3.70 -23.32 19.89
N LEU A 58 3.11 -24.17 19.05
CA LEU A 58 3.60 -24.43 17.70
C LEU A 58 2.81 -23.60 16.71
N SER A 59 3.47 -23.06 15.69
CA SER A 59 2.79 -22.37 14.59
C SER A 59 1.85 -23.37 13.89
N GLY A 60 2.30 -24.59 13.58
CA GLY A 60 1.41 -25.63 13.04
C GLY A 60 0.65 -25.15 11.80
N GLU A 61 -0.67 -25.11 11.84
CA GLU A 61 -1.50 -24.60 10.75
C GLU A 61 -1.60 -23.06 10.72
N ALA A 62 -1.18 -22.34 11.75
CA ALA A 62 -1.32 -20.89 11.84
C ALA A 62 -2.76 -20.44 11.53
N CYS A 63 -2.88 -19.45 10.64
CA CYS A 63 -4.15 -18.98 10.12
C CYS A 63 -4.62 -19.81 8.92
N ASP A 64 -3.84 -20.79 8.45
CA ASP A 64 -4.14 -21.58 7.26
C ASP A 64 -4.24 -20.71 5.99
N HIS A 65 -3.49 -19.61 5.93
CA HIS A 65 -3.47 -18.72 4.75
C HIS A 65 -3.01 -19.44 3.49
N TRP A 66 -2.17 -20.47 3.61
CA TRP A 66 -1.69 -21.27 2.48
C TRP A 66 -2.84 -21.88 1.65
N HIS A 67 -3.90 -22.33 2.32
CA HIS A 67 -5.08 -22.91 1.67
C HIS A 67 -6.25 -21.93 1.51
N ARG A 68 -6.15 -20.72 2.10
CA ARG A 68 -7.22 -19.70 2.16
C ARG A 68 -6.84 -18.39 1.50
N ARG A 69 -5.80 -18.41 0.66
CA ARG A 69 -5.26 -17.25 -0.05
C ARG A 69 -6.34 -16.35 -0.64
N THR A 70 -7.23 -16.94 -1.45
CA THR A 70 -8.27 -16.20 -2.17
C THR A 70 -9.28 -15.55 -1.21
N ASP A 71 -9.67 -16.23 -0.13
CA ASP A 71 -10.54 -15.67 0.89
C ASP A 71 -9.87 -14.48 1.57
N ASP A 72 -8.60 -14.63 1.96
CA ASP A 72 -7.84 -13.59 2.65
C ASP A 72 -7.52 -12.39 1.73
N VAL A 73 -7.32 -12.59 0.41
CA VAL A 73 -7.27 -11.50 -0.58
C VAL A 73 -8.60 -10.74 -0.63
N GLY A 74 -9.73 -11.43 -0.52
CA GLY A 74 -11.05 -10.81 -0.36
C GLY A 74 -11.13 -9.91 0.88
N LEU A 75 -10.59 -10.35 2.02
CA LEU A 75 -10.53 -9.54 3.24
C LEU A 75 -9.70 -8.26 3.05
N ILE A 76 -8.54 -8.37 2.39
CA ILE A 76 -7.67 -7.21 2.10
C ILE A 76 -8.41 -6.20 1.22
N LYS A 77 -9.11 -6.68 0.18
CA LYS A 77 -9.94 -5.85 -0.69
C LYS A 77 -11.04 -5.13 0.10
N ASP A 78 -11.72 -5.84 1.00
CA ASP A 78 -12.84 -5.31 1.78
C ASP A 78 -12.40 -4.19 2.75
N LEU A 79 -11.16 -4.20 3.23
CA LEU A 79 -10.57 -3.08 3.97
C LEU A 79 -10.42 -1.82 3.11
N GLY A 80 -10.39 -1.95 1.79
CA GLY A 80 -10.16 -0.85 0.85
C GLY A 80 -8.71 -0.39 0.81
N VAL A 81 -7.75 -1.18 1.30
CA VAL A 81 -6.33 -0.82 1.19
C VAL A 81 -5.87 -0.85 -0.26
N SER A 82 -4.78 -0.13 -0.53
CA SER A 82 -4.14 -0.06 -1.84
C SER A 82 -2.94 -0.99 -1.95
N HIS A 83 -2.35 -1.40 -0.83
CA HIS A 83 -1.14 -2.19 -0.79
C HIS A 83 -1.23 -3.34 0.23
N TYR A 84 -0.53 -4.44 -0.05
CA TYR A 84 -0.36 -5.56 0.88
C TYR A 84 1.11 -5.95 0.97
N ARG A 85 1.66 -5.93 2.19
CA ARG A 85 3.02 -6.38 2.46
C ARG A 85 3.00 -7.79 3.03
N PHE A 86 3.70 -8.71 2.37
CA PHE A 86 3.85 -10.10 2.82
C PHE A 86 5.33 -10.52 2.78
N SER A 87 5.69 -11.63 3.43
CA SER A 87 7.00 -12.25 3.26
C SER A 87 6.92 -13.56 2.48
N ILE A 88 8.02 -13.92 1.83
CA ILE A 88 8.16 -15.17 1.08
C ILE A 88 8.87 -16.18 1.99
N GLU A 89 8.30 -17.36 2.19
CA GLU A 89 8.89 -18.40 3.03
C GLU A 89 10.04 -19.11 2.30
N TRP A 90 11.26 -18.73 2.62
CA TRP A 90 12.46 -19.30 1.99
C TRP A 90 12.53 -20.82 2.17
N SER A 91 12.19 -21.37 3.34
CA SER A 91 12.26 -22.82 3.56
C SER A 91 11.25 -23.63 2.75
N ARG A 92 10.15 -23.02 2.31
CA ARG A 92 9.17 -23.66 1.45
C ARG A 92 9.64 -23.68 0.00
N ILE A 93 10.26 -22.59 -0.45
CA ILE A 93 10.81 -22.47 -1.80
C ILE A 93 12.08 -23.30 -1.97
N VAL A 94 12.94 -23.35 -0.94
CA VAL A 94 14.22 -24.06 -0.96
C VAL A 94 14.33 -25.00 0.25
N PRO A 95 13.60 -26.13 0.27
CA PRO A 95 13.53 -27.04 1.41
C PRO A 95 14.86 -27.75 1.70
N ALA A 96 15.70 -27.94 0.68
CA ALA A 96 17.06 -28.46 0.77
C ALA A 96 17.99 -27.62 -0.11
N GLU A 97 19.30 -27.63 0.17
CA GLU A 97 20.27 -26.87 -0.61
C GLU A 97 20.21 -27.25 -2.11
N GLY A 98 19.95 -26.26 -2.96
CA GLY A 98 19.83 -26.44 -4.41
C GLY A 98 18.49 -27.00 -4.90
N ASP A 99 17.60 -27.44 -4.00
CA ASP A 99 16.27 -27.94 -4.34
C ASP A 99 15.28 -26.78 -4.42
N TRP A 100 14.77 -26.47 -5.61
CA TRP A 100 13.82 -25.38 -5.80
C TRP A 100 12.42 -25.92 -6.03
N ASN A 101 11.52 -25.65 -5.10
CA ASN A 101 10.12 -26.03 -5.21
C ASN A 101 9.37 -25.04 -6.12
N GLN A 102 9.14 -25.46 -7.36
CA GLN A 102 8.46 -24.64 -8.37
C GLN A 102 6.98 -24.40 -8.02
N GLU A 103 6.29 -25.36 -7.41
CA GLU A 103 4.88 -25.22 -7.04
C GLU A 103 4.71 -24.16 -5.94
N ALA A 104 5.58 -24.18 -4.94
CA ALA A 104 5.56 -23.17 -3.88
C ALA A 104 5.92 -21.78 -4.41
N ALA A 105 6.87 -21.68 -5.34
CA ALA A 105 7.20 -20.41 -5.99
C ALA A 105 6.02 -19.88 -6.82
N GLN A 106 5.33 -20.78 -7.53
CA GLN A 106 4.14 -20.45 -8.30
C GLN A 106 3.01 -19.95 -7.41
N TRP A 107 2.82 -20.53 -6.21
CA TRP A 107 1.80 -20.07 -5.26
C TRP A 107 1.94 -18.58 -4.91
N TYR A 108 3.17 -18.08 -4.73
CA TYR A 108 3.41 -16.64 -4.51
C TYR A 108 3.21 -15.80 -5.77
N SER A 109 3.51 -16.34 -6.97
CA SER A 109 3.17 -15.66 -8.22
C SER A 109 1.65 -15.51 -8.37
N ASP A 110 0.89 -16.55 -8.05
CA ASP A 110 -0.57 -16.52 -8.09
C ASP A 110 -1.14 -15.55 -7.04
N LEU A 111 -0.53 -15.46 -5.85
CA LEU A 111 -0.88 -14.43 -4.85
C LEU A 111 -0.72 -13.02 -5.42
N VAL A 112 0.40 -12.76 -6.11
CA VAL A 112 0.64 -11.48 -6.78
C VAL A 112 -0.43 -11.19 -7.83
N ASP A 113 -0.80 -12.18 -8.64
CA ASP A 113 -1.85 -12.03 -9.66
C ASP A 113 -3.22 -11.75 -9.04
N GLU A 114 -3.59 -12.46 -7.97
CA GLU A 114 -4.86 -12.23 -7.25
C GLU A 114 -4.93 -10.83 -6.62
N LEU A 115 -3.84 -10.36 -6.01
CA LEU A 115 -3.77 -9.01 -5.43
C LEU A 115 -3.91 -7.93 -6.52
N LEU A 116 -3.18 -8.07 -7.63
CA LEU A 116 -3.21 -7.09 -8.72
C LEU A 116 -4.56 -7.07 -9.44
N ALA A 117 -5.21 -8.22 -9.58
CA ALA A 117 -6.58 -8.30 -10.12
C ALA A 117 -7.59 -7.50 -9.30
N GLU A 118 -7.34 -7.38 -7.99
CA GLU A 118 -8.14 -6.60 -7.05
C GLU A 118 -7.58 -5.20 -6.78
N GLY A 119 -6.58 -4.76 -7.57
CA GLY A 119 -6.03 -3.40 -7.52
C GLY A 119 -5.17 -3.15 -6.28
N ILE A 120 -4.69 -4.21 -5.65
CA ILE A 120 -3.83 -4.17 -4.47
C ILE A 120 -2.39 -4.38 -4.92
N GLN A 121 -1.53 -3.40 -4.65
CA GLN A 121 -0.12 -3.45 -5.00
C GLN A 121 0.66 -4.30 -3.98
N PRO A 122 1.39 -5.34 -4.41
CA PRO A 122 2.17 -6.19 -3.53
C PRO A 122 3.49 -5.52 -3.10
N MET A 123 3.88 -5.74 -1.84
CA MET A 123 5.22 -5.44 -1.32
C MET A 123 5.83 -6.72 -0.73
N ALA A 124 6.84 -7.26 -1.40
CA ALA A 124 7.43 -8.56 -1.04
C ALA A 124 8.62 -8.41 -0.08
N THR A 125 8.61 -9.17 1.02
CA THR A 125 9.73 -9.26 1.98
C THR A 125 10.50 -10.57 1.81
N LEU A 126 11.80 -10.49 1.51
CA LEU A 126 12.65 -11.64 1.18
C LEU A 126 13.19 -12.39 2.41
N HIS A 127 13.26 -11.72 3.57
CA HIS A 127 13.65 -12.37 4.81
C HIS A 127 12.90 -11.77 5.99
N HIS A 128 12.05 -12.60 6.62
CA HIS A 128 11.26 -12.23 7.79
C HIS A 128 11.51 -13.25 8.92
N PHE A 129 12.74 -13.27 9.42
CA PHE A 129 13.26 -14.12 10.51
C PHE A 129 13.31 -15.63 10.26
N THR A 130 12.57 -16.14 9.27
CA THR A 130 12.54 -17.54 8.92
C THR A 130 13.57 -17.88 7.85
N GLN A 131 14.20 -19.05 8.00
CA GLN A 131 15.18 -19.56 7.05
C GLN A 131 15.19 -21.10 7.06
N PRO A 132 15.59 -21.75 5.95
CA PRO A 132 15.64 -23.20 5.86
C PRO A 132 16.59 -23.82 6.90
N MET A 133 16.23 -25.02 7.40
CA MET A 133 17.03 -25.74 8.40
C MET A 133 18.44 -26.09 7.89
N TRP A 134 18.58 -26.50 6.63
CA TRP A 134 19.89 -26.82 6.05
C TRP A 134 20.84 -25.61 6.09
N TRP A 135 20.31 -24.40 5.91
CA TRP A 135 21.09 -23.16 5.94
C TRP A 135 21.42 -22.73 7.37
N GLU A 136 20.47 -22.90 8.30
CA GLU A 136 20.69 -22.74 9.75
C GLU A 136 21.83 -23.67 10.24
N GLU A 137 21.80 -24.95 9.86
CA GLU A 137 22.80 -25.96 10.22
C GLU A 137 24.20 -25.65 9.68
N GLN A 138 24.29 -25.00 8.52
CA GLN A 138 25.55 -24.50 7.95
C GLN A 138 26.05 -23.23 8.66
N GLY A 139 25.29 -22.67 9.60
CA GLY A 139 25.64 -21.50 10.39
C GLY A 139 25.00 -20.20 9.92
N GLY A 140 24.09 -20.25 8.95
CA GLY A 140 23.29 -19.10 8.48
C GLY A 140 24.07 -17.79 8.35
N PHE A 141 23.54 -16.70 8.92
CA PHE A 141 24.19 -15.39 8.91
C PHE A 141 25.48 -15.31 9.76
N GLU A 142 25.86 -16.32 10.51
CA GLU A 142 27.13 -16.30 11.25
C GLU A 142 28.34 -16.47 10.35
N ARG A 143 28.17 -17.14 9.20
CA ARG A 143 29.20 -17.36 8.21
C ARG A 143 28.97 -16.48 7.00
N GLU A 144 29.95 -15.65 6.68
CA GLU A 144 29.87 -14.75 5.54
C GLU A 144 29.79 -15.52 4.22
N GLU A 145 30.46 -16.67 4.14
CA GLU A 145 30.43 -17.53 2.96
C GLU A 145 29.00 -17.96 2.60
N ASN A 146 28.09 -18.10 3.57
CA ASN A 146 26.73 -18.60 3.34
C ASN A 146 25.78 -17.56 2.72
N ILE A 147 26.18 -16.28 2.65
CA ILE A 147 25.33 -15.18 2.16
C ILE A 147 24.87 -15.41 0.72
N HIS A 148 25.71 -16.04 -0.11
CA HIS A 148 25.39 -16.27 -1.52
C HIS A 148 24.12 -17.10 -1.71
N HIS A 149 23.87 -18.11 -0.86
CA HIS A 149 22.63 -18.90 -0.94
C HIS A 149 21.37 -18.06 -0.80
N TRP A 150 21.37 -17.08 0.12
CA TRP A 150 20.23 -16.19 0.31
C TRP A 150 20.08 -15.20 -0.86
N VAL A 151 21.20 -14.71 -1.40
CA VAL A 151 21.20 -13.85 -2.59
C VAL A 151 20.68 -14.63 -3.80
N ASP A 152 21.06 -15.89 -3.97
CA ASP A 152 20.58 -16.76 -5.06
C ASP A 152 19.06 -17.00 -4.95
N PHE A 153 18.55 -17.30 -3.76
CA PHE A 153 17.11 -17.36 -3.51
C PHE A 153 16.41 -16.04 -3.87
N SER A 154 16.97 -14.92 -3.39
CA SER A 154 16.42 -13.58 -3.61
C SER A 154 16.37 -13.20 -5.09
N THR A 155 17.43 -13.48 -5.85
CA THR A 155 17.48 -13.18 -7.28
C THR A 155 16.50 -14.04 -8.07
N ARG A 156 16.32 -15.33 -7.71
CA ARG A 156 15.33 -16.19 -8.38
C ARG A 156 13.89 -15.76 -8.11
N MET A 157 13.54 -15.40 -6.87
CA MET A 157 12.21 -14.85 -6.57
C MET A 157 11.99 -13.50 -7.23
N PHE A 158 13.01 -12.65 -7.28
CA PHE A 158 12.94 -11.38 -8.00
C PHE A 158 12.74 -11.60 -9.50
N ALA A 159 13.47 -12.52 -10.14
CA ALA A 159 13.28 -12.85 -11.55
C ALA A 159 11.83 -13.30 -11.85
N LEU A 160 11.19 -14.02 -10.93
CA LEU A 160 9.84 -14.53 -11.09
C LEU A 160 8.75 -13.45 -10.95
N LEU A 161 8.96 -12.45 -10.09
CA LEU A 161 7.89 -11.53 -9.67
C LEU A 161 8.15 -10.05 -10.00
N SER A 162 9.38 -9.65 -10.32
CA SER A 162 9.74 -8.23 -10.50
C SER A 162 9.15 -7.59 -11.76
N ASP A 163 8.55 -8.38 -12.64
CA ASP A 163 7.74 -7.88 -13.74
C ASP A 163 6.49 -7.14 -13.22
N ARG A 164 5.92 -7.62 -12.09
CA ARG A 164 4.65 -7.20 -11.48
C ARG A 164 4.79 -6.57 -10.09
N VAL A 165 5.80 -6.96 -9.30
CA VAL A 165 6.04 -6.45 -7.94
C VAL A 165 7.05 -5.30 -7.99
N GLU A 166 6.57 -4.10 -7.65
CA GLU A 166 7.39 -2.89 -7.62
C GLU A 166 8.20 -2.76 -6.31
N TRP A 167 7.61 -3.12 -5.17
CA TRP A 167 8.17 -2.85 -3.84
C TRP A 167 8.78 -4.08 -3.19
N TRP A 168 10.06 -3.98 -2.79
CA TRP A 168 10.83 -5.08 -2.24
C TRP A 168 11.51 -4.71 -0.93
N CYS A 169 11.25 -5.50 0.11
CA CYS A 169 11.93 -5.44 1.39
C CYS A 169 12.98 -6.57 1.44
N THR A 170 14.25 -6.21 1.52
CA THR A 170 15.33 -7.20 1.61
C THR A 170 15.26 -7.98 2.93
N ILE A 171 15.43 -7.30 4.06
CA ILE A 171 15.46 -7.91 5.39
C ILE A 171 14.52 -7.14 6.33
N ASN A 172 13.63 -7.86 7.01
CA ASN A 172 12.86 -7.34 8.13
C ASN A 172 13.70 -7.28 9.40
N GLU A 173 13.74 -6.11 10.02
CA GLU A 173 14.23 -5.87 11.39
C GLU A 173 15.55 -6.59 11.76
N PRO A 174 16.66 -6.32 11.05
CA PRO A 174 17.93 -7.03 11.30
C PRO A 174 18.45 -6.85 12.73
N ALA A 175 18.08 -5.74 13.39
CA ALA A 175 18.43 -5.50 14.80
C ALA A 175 17.65 -6.42 15.76
N VAL A 176 16.38 -6.74 15.47
CA VAL A 176 15.57 -7.68 16.26
C VAL A 176 16.10 -9.07 16.09
N PHE A 177 16.27 -9.54 14.83
CA PHE A 177 16.85 -10.85 14.55
C PHE A 177 18.17 -11.06 15.31
N THR A 178 19.09 -10.09 15.21
CA THR A 178 20.38 -10.16 15.91
C THR A 178 20.21 -10.16 17.43
N THR A 179 19.40 -9.26 17.97
CA THR A 179 19.31 -9.07 19.43
C THR A 179 18.53 -10.20 20.09
N MET A 180 17.37 -10.55 19.55
CA MET A 180 16.53 -11.62 20.08
C MET A 180 17.20 -12.99 19.88
N GLY A 181 17.85 -13.24 18.74
CA GLY A 181 18.47 -14.54 18.46
C GLY A 181 19.82 -14.78 19.13
N TYR A 182 20.64 -13.73 19.30
CA TYR A 182 22.05 -13.87 19.71
C TYR A 182 22.44 -13.09 20.97
N VAL A 183 21.61 -12.16 21.46
CA VAL A 183 21.87 -11.44 22.73
C VAL A 183 20.94 -11.94 23.82
N LEU A 184 19.64 -11.97 23.57
CA LEU A 184 18.62 -12.41 24.53
C LEU A 184 18.35 -13.92 24.45
N GLY A 185 18.49 -14.51 23.27
CA GLY A 185 18.27 -15.95 23.03
C GLY A 185 16.81 -16.37 23.07
N GLU A 186 15.89 -15.46 22.74
CA GLU A 186 14.44 -15.68 22.71
C GLU A 186 13.93 -16.04 21.31
N PHE A 187 14.71 -15.76 20.26
CA PHE A 187 14.44 -16.17 18.88
C PHE A 187 15.46 -17.25 18.48
N PRO A 188 15.20 -18.03 17.40
CA PRO A 188 16.23 -18.90 16.83
C PRO A 188 17.53 -18.12 16.56
N PRO A 189 18.72 -18.71 16.82
CA PRO A 189 18.96 -20.06 17.34
C PRO A 189 18.91 -20.20 18.88
N GLY A 190 18.46 -19.18 19.62
CA GLY A 190 18.35 -19.22 21.08
C GLY A 190 19.69 -19.03 21.80
N VAL A 191 20.61 -18.27 21.19
CA VAL A 191 22.00 -18.17 21.65
C VAL A 191 22.22 -16.87 22.43
N ARG A 192 23.11 -16.91 23.42
CA ARG A 192 23.55 -15.72 24.17
C ARG A 192 25.04 -15.48 23.97
N SER A 193 25.41 -14.84 22.87
CA SER A 193 26.81 -14.57 22.51
C SER A 193 26.98 -13.26 21.74
N PHE A 194 27.56 -12.25 22.40
CA PHE A 194 27.89 -10.97 21.75
C PHE A 194 28.89 -11.11 20.59
N LYS A 195 29.78 -12.12 20.62
CA LYS A 195 30.70 -12.38 19.51
C LYS A 195 29.92 -12.81 18.26
N ARG A 196 28.99 -13.77 18.41
CA ARG A 196 28.15 -14.25 17.31
C ARG A 196 27.20 -13.15 16.83
N ALA A 197 26.59 -12.40 17.76
CA ALA A 197 25.75 -11.24 17.44
C ALA A 197 26.48 -10.19 16.57
N ARG A 198 27.76 -9.91 16.84
CA ARG A 198 28.56 -9.00 16.00
C ARG A 198 28.77 -9.54 14.59
N SER A 199 29.09 -10.83 14.46
CA SER A 199 29.27 -11.49 13.16
C SER A 199 27.97 -11.45 12.36
N VAL A 200 26.86 -11.85 12.97
CA VAL A 200 25.53 -11.85 12.36
C VAL A 200 25.13 -10.45 11.92
N ALA A 201 25.25 -9.44 12.79
CA ALA A 201 24.93 -8.06 12.42
C ALA A 201 25.75 -7.55 11.23
N MET A 202 27.05 -7.86 11.20
CA MET A 202 27.93 -7.50 10.08
C MET A 202 27.49 -8.20 8.79
N ASN A 203 27.21 -9.50 8.87
CA ASN A 203 26.85 -10.31 7.72
C ASN A 203 25.44 -10.00 7.19
N MET A 204 24.48 -9.64 8.04
CA MET A 204 23.17 -9.17 7.57
C MET A 204 23.28 -7.87 6.78
N MET A 205 24.16 -6.95 7.18
CA MET A 205 24.41 -5.72 6.42
C MET A 205 25.16 -5.98 5.11
N LYS A 206 26.08 -6.95 5.09
CA LYS A 206 26.71 -7.44 3.85
C LYS A 206 25.70 -8.10 2.92
N ALA A 207 24.83 -8.94 3.47
CA ALA A 207 23.77 -9.62 2.75
C ALA A 207 22.79 -8.62 2.13
N HIS A 208 22.26 -7.68 2.91
CA HIS A 208 21.41 -6.60 2.40
C HIS A 208 22.07 -5.85 1.23
N ALA A 209 23.35 -5.44 1.40
CA ALA A 209 24.07 -4.75 0.34
C ALA A 209 24.25 -5.62 -0.92
N ALA A 210 24.63 -6.89 -0.76
CA ALA A 210 24.81 -7.82 -1.87
C ALA A 210 23.50 -8.08 -2.62
N CYS A 211 22.42 -8.36 -1.87
CA CYS A 211 21.08 -8.57 -2.41
C CYS A 211 20.59 -7.34 -3.16
N TYR A 212 20.60 -6.16 -2.55
CA TYR A 212 20.19 -4.91 -3.21
C TYR A 212 20.92 -4.70 -4.54
N ARG A 213 22.25 -4.88 -4.57
CA ARG A 213 23.04 -4.67 -5.78
C ARG A 213 22.75 -5.72 -6.86
N ALA A 214 22.56 -6.97 -6.44
CA ALA A 214 22.18 -8.05 -7.36
C ALA A 214 20.82 -7.75 -8.01
N LEU A 215 19.79 -7.44 -7.20
CA LEU A 215 18.45 -7.15 -7.69
C LEU A 215 18.43 -5.92 -8.60
N LYS A 216 19.10 -4.83 -8.21
CA LYS A 216 19.20 -3.61 -9.04
C LYS A 216 19.90 -3.83 -10.39
N ALA A 217 20.74 -4.84 -10.53
CA ALA A 217 21.43 -5.17 -11.76
C ALA A 217 20.62 -6.04 -12.73
N MET A 218 19.47 -6.57 -12.29
CA MET A 218 18.58 -7.40 -13.11
C MET A 218 17.70 -6.55 -14.02
N GLU A 219 17.05 -7.17 -15.01
CA GLU A 219 16.23 -6.51 -16.05
C GLU A 219 15.23 -5.49 -15.48
N HIS A 220 14.56 -5.84 -14.38
CA HIS A 220 13.56 -5.03 -13.70
C HIS A 220 14.10 -4.24 -12.50
N GLY A 221 15.38 -4.39 -12.18
CA GLY A 221 16.03 -3.71 -11.06
C GLY A 221 15.87 -2.18 -11.07
N PRO A 222 16.08 -1.48 -12.19
CA PRO A 222 15.95 -0.03 -12.26
C PRO A 222 14.53 0.50 -12.01
N LYS A 223 13.48 -0.30 -12.24
CA LYS A 223 12.07 0.10 -12.05
C LYS A 223 11.52 -0.25 -10.67
N CYS A 224 12.10 -1.24 -9.98
CA CYS A 224 11.63 -1.68 -8.67
C CYS A 224 12.28 -0.87 -7.54
N GLU A 225 11.52 -0.62 -6.49
CA GLU A 225 11.94 0.08 -5.27
C GLU A 225 12.36 -0.94 -4.21
N ILE A 226 13.62 -0.88 -3.75
CA ILE A 226 14.22 -1.90 -2.89
C ILE A 226 14.74 -1.27 -1.59
N GLY A 227 14.25 -1.75 -0.45
CA GLY A 227 14.52 -1.17 0.87
C GLY A 227 14.98 -2.17 1.93
N LEU A 228 15.58 -1.63 2.98
CA LEU A 228 15.71 -2.30 4.28
C LEU A 228 14.53 -1.90 5.18
N VAL A 229 13.98 -2.84 5.95
CA VAL A 229 12.98 -2.54 6.97
C VAL A 229 13.65 -2.51 8.33
N LYS A 230 13.60 -1.36 9.01
CA LYS A 230 14.21 -1.15 10.31
C LYS A 230 13.17 -0.82 11.35
N ASN A 231 13.11 -1.67 12.37
CA ASN A 231 12.41 -1.33 13.60
C ASN A 231 13.10 -0.19 14.36
N ILE A 232 12.35 0.83 14.72
CA ILE A 232 12.88 1.93 15.52
C ILE A 232 12.34 1.78 16.93
N ASN A 233 13.19 1.31 17.84
CA ASN A 233 12.84 1.24 19.25
C ASN A 233 13.44 2.45 19.97
N LEU A 234 12.61 3.28 20.58
CA LEU A 234 13.10 4.47 21.28
C LEU A 234 13.57 4.09 22.68
N PHE A 235 14.79 4.46 23.03
CA PHE A 235 15.31 4.25 24.38
C PHE A 235 15.28 5.57 25.15
N ASP A 236 14.41 5.64 26.16
CA ASP A 236 14.26 6.81 27.01
C ASP A 236 14.82 6.55 28.41
N PRO A 237 15.35 7.56 29.12
CA PRO A 237 15.80 7.38 30.50
C PRO A 237 14.59 7.18 31.42
N TYR A 238 14.60 6.15 32.27
CA TYR A 238 13.54 5.99 33.28
C TYR A 238 13.46 7.20 34.23
N ARG A 239 14.60 7.73 34.68
CA ARG A 239 14.65 8.99 35.45
C ARG A 239 15.36 10.07 34.65
N ARG A 240 14.59 11.04 34.13
CA ARG A 240 15.12 12.10 33.24
C ARG A 240 16.17 13.01 33.90
N TRP A 241 16.15 13.14 35.23
CA TRP A 241 17.16 13.89 35.99
C TRP A 241 18.46 13.10 36.22
N ASN A 242 18.47 11.78 35.98
CA ASN A 242 19.62 10.92 36.25
C ASN A 242 20.52 10.77 35.01
N PRO A 243 21.77 11.26 35.02
CA PRO A 243 22.68 11.17 33.87
C PRO A 243 23.06 9.73 33.49
N LEU A 244 23.07 8.79 34.42
CA LEU A 244 23.38 7.37 34.13
C LEU A 244 22.28 6.71 33.30
N HIS A 245 21.01 7.08 33.53
CA HIS A 245 19.91 6.58 32.70
C HIS A 245 20.00 7.15 31.29
N TRP A 246 20.36 8.42 31.13
CA TRP A 246 20.60 9.01 29.82
C TRP A 246 21.79 8.36 29.09
N PHE A 247 22.86 8.05 29.82
CA PHE A 247 23.99 7.33 29.25
C PHE A 247 23.57 5.96 28.73
N GLN A 248 22.82 5.19 29.53
CA GLN A 248 22.29 3.89 29.13
C GLN A 248 21.37 3.99 27.90
N ALA A 249 20.43 4.94 27.91
CA ALA A 249 19.52 5.20 26.79
C ALA A 249 20.30 5.44 25.48
N ARG A 250 21.31 6.33 25.52
CA ARG A 250 22.15 6.65 24.36
C ARG A 250 22.98 5.46 23.88
N LEU A 251 23.48 4.64 24.81
CA LEU A 251 24.24 3.44 24.47
C LEU A 251 23.35 2.43 23.70
N LEU A 252 22.16 2.15 24.23
CA LEU A 252 21.21 1.24 23.59
C LEU A 252 20.70 1.78 22.25
N ASP A 253 20.33 3.06 22.18
CA ASP A 253 19.94 3.72 20.93
C ASP A 253 21.06 3.65 19.87
N SER A 254 22.32 3.84 20.30
CA SER A 254 23.47 3.70 19.40
C SER A 254 23.67 2.27 18.90
N MET A 255 23.43 1.27 19.74
CA MET A 255 23.64 -0.16 19.41
C MET A 255 22.49 -0.76 18.62
N PHE A 256 21.27 -0.29 18.83
CA PHE A 256 20.06 -0.91 18.29
C PHE A 256 19.51 -0.16 17.07
N ASN A 257 19.66 1.18 17.02
CA ASN A 257 19.16 1.98 15.91
C ASN A 257 20.28 2.62 15.09
N ARG A 258 21.05 3.52 15.72
CA ARG A 258 21.91 4.47 14.96
C ARG A 258 23.02 3.79 14.17
N CYS A 259 23.56 2.68 14.64
CA CYS A 259 24.63 1.99 13.91
C CYS A 259 24.16 1.46 12.55
N TRP A 260 22.93 0.94 12.46
CA TRP A 260 22.31 0.43 11.24
C TRP A 260 22.04 1.56 10.24
N ILE A 261 21.38 2.62 10.71
CA ILE A 261 21.07 3.82 9.90
C ILE A 261 22.35 4.48 9.40
N LYS A 262 23.36 4.64 10.27
CA LYS A 262 24.68 5.17 9.88
C LYS A 262 25.39 4.27 8.88
N GLY A 263 25.24 2.95 9.02
CA GLY A 263 25.75 1.96 8.07
C GLY A 263 25.22 2.22 6.67
N LEU A 264 23.89 2.27 6.50
CA LEU A 264 23.24 2.59 5.22
C LEU A 264 23.69 3.95 4.66
N LYS A 265 23.74 4.98 5.51
CA LYS A 265 24.12 6.34 5.10
C LYS A 265 25.56 6.44 4.60
N THR A 266 26.49 5.77 5.28
CA THR A 266 27.94 6.01 5.11
C THR A 266 28.69 4.87 4.43
N GLY A 267 28.09 3.68 4.33
CA GLY A 267 28.76 2.44 3.93
C GLY A 267 29.71 1.88 4.99
N ARG A 268 29.85 2.54 6.15
CA ARG A 268 30.69 2.10 7.27
C ARG A 268 29.80 1.64 8.41
N PHE A 269 29.78 0.32 8.64
CA PHE A 269 28.97 -0.27 9.68
C PHE A 269 29.82 -0.62 10.90
N LYS A 270 29.32 -0.25 12.08
CA LYS A 270 29.89 -0.62 13.37
C LYS A 270 28.90 -1.55 14.05
N PRO A 271 29.10 -2.88 14.03
CA PRO A 271 28.20 -3.81 14.67
C PRO A 271 27.91 -3.43 16.13
N PRO A 272 26.74 -3.79 16.66
CA PRO A 272 26.41 -3.58 18.06
C PRO A 272 27.56 -4.10 18.95
N SER A 273 28.01 -3.30 19.91
CA SER A 273 29.14 -3.58 20.83
C SER A 273 30.55 -3.72 20.21
N ALA A 274 30.74 -3.55 18.90
CA ALA A 274 32.08 -3.49 18.31
C ALA A 274 32.85 -2.22 18.71
N LEU A 275 34.18 -2.23 18.64
CA LEU A 275 35.01 -1.04 18.90
C LEU A 275 35.20 -0.20 17.63
N THR A 276 35.39 -0.86 16.49
CA THR A 276 35.71 -0.25 15.19
C THR A 276 34.57 -0.42 14.19
N SER A 277 34.49 0.49 13.22
CA SER A 277 33.60 0.38 12.06
C SER A 277 34.33 -0.27 10.89
N THR A 278 33.66 -1.10 10.10
CA THR A 278 34.19 -1.68 8.86
C THR A 278 33.43 -1.14 7.66
N THR A 279 34.13 -0.89 6.55
CA THR A 279 33.50 -0.55 5.27
C THR A 279 32.89 -1.80 4.67
N ILE A 280 31.61 -1.74 4.31
CA ILE A 280 30.92 -2.83 3.60
C ILE A 280 30.77 -2.40 2.13
N PRO A 281 31.37 -3.14 1.18
CA PRO A 281 31.19 -2.86 -0.25
C PRO A 281 29.71 -2.82 -0.64
N GLY A 282 29.32 -1.85 -1.45
CA GLY A 282 27.95 -1.72 -1.95
C GLY A 282 26.90 -1.22 -0.94
N LEU A 283 27.21 -1.09 0.36
CA LEU A 283 26.22 -0.70 1.38
C LEU A 283 25.79 0.76 1.33
N LYS A 284 26.69 1.68 0.98
CA LYS A 284 26.36 3.10 0.91
C LYS A 284 25.30 3.31 -0.18
N GLY A 285 24.12 3.81 0.20
CA GLY A 285 23.01 4.02 -0.75
C GLY A 285 22.48 2.71 -1.35
N SER A 286 22.36 1.66 -0.55
CA SER A 286 21.73 0.39 -0.94
C SER A 286 20.27 0.29 -0.51
N SER A 287 19.52 1.40 -0.59
CA SER A 287 18.12 1.45 -0.17
C SER A 287 17.47 2.61 -0.92
N ASP A 288 16.41 2.34 -1.67
CA ASP A 288 15.65 3.39 -2.36
C ASP A 288 14.62 4.02 -1.44
N PHE A 289 14.10 3.26 -0.47
CA PHE A 289 13.27 3.73 0.64
C PHE A 289 13.76 3.12 1.97
N ILE A 290 13.30 3.65 3.11
CA ILE A 290 13.47 3.01 4.42
C ILE A 290 12.12 2.59 4.98
N GLY A 291 11.96 1.29 5.24
CA GLY A 291 10.83 0.78 6.00
C GLY A 291 11.03 1.06 7.48
N VAL A 292 10.05 1.66 8.14
CA VAL A 292 10.03 1.94 9.57
C VAL A 292 8.99 1.06 10.23
N ASN A 293 9.44 0.18 11.12
CA ASN A 293 8.55 -0.50 12.06
C ASN A 293 8.59 0.22 13.40
N TYR A 294 7.44 0.60 13.94
CA TYR A 294 7.38 1.33 15.21
C TYR A 294 6.20 0.87 16.03
N TYR A 295 6.45 0.62 17.31
CA TYR A 295 5.45 0.12 18.25
C TYR A 295 5.41 0.94 19.54
N THR A 296 6.58 1.29 20.10
CA THR A 296 6.67 1.94 21.42
C THR A 296 8.08 2.45 21.72
N HIS A 297 8.29 2.91 22.96
CA HIS A 297 9.59 3.16 23.58
C HIS A 297 9.90 2.18 24.72
N LEU A 298 11.15 2.13 25.16
CA LEU A 298 11.60 1.41 26.35
C LEU A 298 12.28 2.35 27.33
N LEU A 299 11.84 2.30 28.58
CA LEU A 299 12.46 3.05 29.67
C LEU A 299 13.67 2.32 30.23
N THR A 300 14.81 3.01 30.21
CA THR A 300 16.12 2.44 30.49
C THR A 300 16.64 2.79 31.87
N THR A 301 17.31 1.81 32.49
CA THR A 301 18.08 1.97 33.73
C THR A 301 19.42 1.25 33.59
N PRO A 302 20.46 1.61 34.37
CA PRO A 302 21.72 0.87 34.38
C PRO A 302 21.59 -0.60 34.83
N PHE A 303 20.46 -0.98 35.45
CA PHE A 303 20.18 -2.32 35.96
C PHE A 303 19.10 -3.04 35.15
N MET A 304 18.99 -2.71 33.85
CA MET A 304 18.05 -3.37 32.95
C MET A 304 18.24 -4.89 33.01
N PRO A 305 17.16 -5.67 33.23
CA PRO A 305 17.23 -7.12 33.24
C PRO A 305 17.76 -7.64 31.91
N THR A 306 18.59 -8.69 31.95
CA THR A 306 19.04 -9.41 30.75
C THR A 306 18.08 -10.54 30.36
N LYS A 307 16.86 -10.54 30.91
CA LYS A 307 15.78 -11.51 30.66
C LYS A 307 14.49 -10.75 30.36
N VAL A 308 13.71 -11.23 29.39
CA VAL A 308 12.46 -10.62 28.92
C VAL A 308 11.27 -10.90 29.86
N GLU A 309 11.45 -11.77 30.86
CA GLU A 309 10.44 -12.13 31.86
C GLU A 309 10.03 -10.97 32.80
N ILE A 310 10.77 -9.86 32.79
CA ILE A 310 10.46 -8.69 33.61
C ILE A 310 9.72 -7.66 32.76
N ASP A 311 8.54 -7.26 33.23
CA ASP A 311 7.72 -6.25 32.59
C ASP A 311 8.53 -4.99 32.25
N PRO A 312 8.39 -4.45 31.03
CA PRO A 312 8.94 -3.16 30.69
C PRO A 312 8.48 -2.09 31.68
N LEU A 313 9.42 -1.25 32.10
CA LEU A 313 9.11 -0.06 32.87
C LEU A 313 8.27 0.89 32.01
N ILE A 314 7.19 1.41 32.57
CA ILE A 314 6.35 2.44 31.96
C ILE A 314 6.26 3.69 32.85
N ARG A 315 5.82 4.80 32.28
CA ARG A 315 5.48 6.01 33.04
C ARG A 315 4.17 5.82 33.80
N PRO A 316 3.96 6.53 34.93
CA PRO A 316 2.70 6.48 35.68
C PRO A 316 1.45 6.90 34.90
N TRP A 317 1.60 7.68 33.82
CA TRP A 317 0.50 8.20 33.00
C TRP A 317 0.33 7.46 31.66
N GLU A 318 1.18 6.47 31.37
CA GLU A 318 1.08 5.67 30.17
C GLU A 318 0.07 4.53 30.34
N GLN A 319 -0.66 4.23 29.28
CA GLN A 319 -1.53 3.07 29.22
C GLN A 319 -0.73 1.87 28.68
N ARG A 320 -0.81 0.76 29.40
CA ARG A 320 -0.12 -0.49 29.06
C ARG A 320 -0.98 -1.33 28.12
N THR A 321 -0.38 -1.87 27.06
CA THR A 321 -1.00 -2.79 26.09
C THR A 321 -0.93 -4.24 26.57
N ASP A 322 -1.58 -5.18 25.87
CA ASP A 322 -1.51 -6.61 26.20
C ASP A 322 -0.09 -7.18 26.08
N PHE A 323 0.70 -6.62 25.18
CA PHE A 323 2.13 -6.93 25.04
C PHE A 323 3.00 -6.26 26.13
N ARG A 324 2.37 -5.59 27.09
CA ARG A 324 2.95 -5.00 28.31
C ARG A 324 3.85 -3.76 28.09
N TYR A 325 3.97 -3.27 26.86
CA TYR A 325 4.62 -1.98 26.56
C TYR A 325 3.60 -0.83 26.58
N PRO A 326 4.03 0.45 26.68
CA PRO A 326 3.10 1.56 26.70
C PRO A 326 2.64 1.94 25.27
N MET A 327 1.38 2.35 25.13
CA MET A 327 0.92 3.00 23.90
C MET A 327 1.52 4.40 23.80
N TYR A 328 2.42 4.61 22.84
CA TYR A 328 3.18 5.86 22.72
C TYR A 328 3.31 6.33 21.27
N ALA A 329 2.31 7.08 20.80
CA ALA A 329 2.22 7.53 19.42
C ALA A 329 3.16 8.70 19.10
N GLU A 330 3.41 9.59 20.04
CA GLU A 330 4.30 10.75 19.88
C GLU A 330 5.73 10.32 19.51
N GLY A 331 6.14 9.11 19.92
CA GLY A 331 7.43 8.56 19.55
C GLY A 331 7.57 8.22 18.07
N LEU A 332 6.48 8.00 17.32
CA LEU A 332 6.56 7.74 15.88
C LEU A 332 7.21 8.91 15.13
N ARG A 333 6.93 10.16 15.55
CA ARG A 333 7.61 11.35 15.01
C ARG A 333 9.13 11.30 15.22
N ARG A 334 9.57 10.85 16.39
CA ARG A 334 11.00 10.68 16.71
C ARG A 334 11.63 9.57 15.87
N ALA A 335 10.86 8.54 15.51
CA ALA A 335 11.33 7.51 14.59
C ALA A 335 11.58 8.09 13.19
N PHE A 336 10.67 8.92 12.67
CA PHE A 336 10.86 9.64 11.40
C PHE A 336 12.08 10.55 11.44
N GLU A 337 12.25 11.34 12.50
CA GLU A 337 13.43 12.20 12.70
C GLU A 337 14.75 11.41 12.69
N MET A 338 14.73 10.20 13.25
CA MET A 338 15.92 9.35 13.34
C MET A 338 16.39 8.88 11.96
N VAL A 339 15.47 8.57 11.05
CA VAL A 339 15.78 8.08 9.70
C VAL A 339 15.85 9.19 8.65
N LYS A 340 15.29 10.38 8.92
CA LYS A 340 15.27 11.55 8.00
C LYS A 340 16.62 11.83 7.35
N GLY A 341 17.71 11.67 8.11
CA GLY A 341 19.06 11.92 7.62
C GLY A 341 19.55 10.98 6.51
N LEU A 342 18.80 9.92 6.15
CA LEU A 342 19.07 9.08 4.99
C LEU A 342 18.72 9.78 3.68
N ASN A 343 17.83 10.78 3.70
CA ASN A 343 17.35 11.50 2.51
C ASN A 343 16.75 10.57 1.43
N ILE A 344 15.97 9.58 1.88
CA ILE A 344 15.19 8.68 1.05
C ILE A 344 13.77 8.60 1.61
N PRO A 345 12.75 8.21 0.82
CA PRO A 345 11.37 8.06 1.27
C PRO A 345 11.24 7.14 2.47
N ILE A 346 10.30 7.49 3.36
CA ILE A 346 9.94 6.71 4.54
C ILE A 346 8.62 6.00 4.26
N ILE A 347 8.55 4.71 4.60
CA ILE A 347 7.32 3.93 4.59
C ILE A 347 7.16 3.32 5.97
N VAL A 348 6.03 3.55 6.65
CA VAL A 348 5.71 2.81 7.88
C VAL A 348 5.29 1.41 7.46
N THR A 349 6.19 0.44 7.57
CA THR A 349 5.98 -0.93 7.08
C THR A 349 5.32 -1.84 8.10
N GLU A 350 5.36 -1.47 9.38
CA GLU A 350 4.58 -2.06 10.47
C GLU A 350 4.31 -1.01 11.55
N ASN A 351 3.04 -0.82 11.89
CA ASN A 351 2.61 -0.16 13.12
C ASN A 351 1.32 -0.80 13.62
N GLY A 352 1.32 -1.19 14.89
CA GLY A 352 0.27 -2.04 15.44
C GLY A 352 0.32 -2.11 16.95
N VAL A 353 -0.69 -2.74 17.54
CA VAL A 353 -0.74 -3.02 18.97
C VAL A 353 -1.39 -4.38 19.24
N ALA A 354 -0.82 -5.12 20.20
CA ALA A 354 -1.47 -6.31 20.73
C ALA A 354 -2.60 -5.88 21.67
N ASP A 355 -3.81 -6.33 21.37
CA ASP A 355 -5.04 -5.93 22.06
C ASP A 355 -6.18 -6.92 21.70
N ASP A 356 -6.36 -7.99 22.48
CA ASP A 356 -7.35 -9.03 22.14
C ASP A 356 -8.79 -8.45 22.10
N ASP A 357 -9.14 -7.69 23.14
CA ASP A 357 -10.48 -7.13 23.34
C ASP A 357 -10.81 -5.93 22.43
N ASP A 358 -9.82 -5.40 21.70
CA ASP A 358 -9.95 -4.33 20.71
C ASP A 358 -10.36 -2.96 21.29
N ASP A 359 -10.11 -2.72 22.58
CA ASP A 359 -10.51 -1.49 23.28
C ASP A 359 -9.45 -0.37 23.20
N MET A 360 -8.20 -0.71 22.82
CA MET A 360 -7.07 0.23 22.66
C MET A 360 -6.69 0.46 21.20
N ARG A 361 -6.79 -0.57 20.35
CA ARG A 361 -6.35 -0.56 18.96
C ARG A 361 -7.02 0.52 18.12
N PRO A 362 -8.34 0.80 18.24
CA PRO A 362 -8.97 1.90 17.52
C PRO A 362 -8.28 3.25 17.79
N GLU A 363 -8.00 3.54 19.06
CA GLU A 363 -7.33 4.79 19.45
C GLU A 363 -5.84 4.77 19.06
N HIS A 364 -5.16 3.63 19.19
CA HIS A 364 -3.79 3.47 18.70
C HIS A 364 -3.65 3.84 17.22
N ILE A 365 -4.55 3.32 16.36
CA ILE A 365 -4.60 3.61 14.93
C ILE A 365 -4.78 5.12 14.70
N ARG A 366 -5.77 5.74 15.34
CA ARG A 366 -6.04 7.18 15.19
C ARG A 366 -4.84 8.02 15.55
N ARG A 367 -4.21 7.76 16.69
CA ARG A 367 -3.07 8.53 17.18
C ARG A 367 -1.87 8.44 16.25
N HIS A 368 -1.51 7.25 15.80
CA HIS A 368 -0.34 7.05 14.94
C HIS A 368 -0.56 7.59 13.52
N LEU A 369 -1.76 7.45 12.96
CA LEU A 369 -2.10 8.08 11.69
C LEU A 369 -2.08 9.61 11.81
N GLN A 370 -2.59 10.18 12.91
CA GLN A 370 -2.53 11.61 13.15
C GLN A 370 -1.09 12.14 13.19
N ILE A 371 -0.19 11.46 13.92
CA ILE A 371 1.23 11.84 13.96
C ILE A 371 1.89 11.72 12.58
N THR A 372 1.49 10.72 11.80
CA THR A 372 1.99 10.53 10.43
C THR A 372 1.53 11.66 9.52
N ALA A 373 0.25 12.02 9.54
CA ALA A 373 -0.30 13.13 8.77
C ALA A 373 0.37 14.47 9.13
N GLU A 374 0.59 14.72 10.42
CA GLU A 374 1.31 15.91 10.89
C GLU A 374 2.77 15.94 10.42
N ALA A 375 3.45 14.80 10.45
CA ALA A 375 4.82 14.70 9.95
C ALA A 375 4.88 14.95 8.43
N ILE A 376 3.91 14.46 7.66
CA ILE A 376 3.80 14.77 6.22
C ILE A 376 3.60 16.27 6.01
N ALA A 377 2.67 16.89 6.76
CA ALA A 377 2.44 18.34 6.70
C ALA A 377 3.69 19.17 7.08
N ASP A 378 4.53 18.64 7.99
CA ASP A 378 5.81 19.22 8.38
C ASP A 378 6.96 18.95 7.36
N GLY A 379 6.65 18.32 6.22
CA GLY A 379 7.58 18.13 5.10
C GLY A 379 8.46 16.87 5.19
N PHE A 380 8.07 15.87 5.99
CA PHE A 380 8.69 14.54 5.89
C PHE A 380 8.17 13.80 4.66
N ASP A 381 9.07 13.19 3.87
CA ASP A 381 8.71 12.34 2.73
C ASP A 381 8.25 10.96 3.22
N ILE A 382 7.03 10.89 3.76
CA ILE A 382 6.39 9.65 4.21
C ILE A 382 5.33 9.27 3.18
N ARG A 383 5.50 8.11 2.54
CA ARG A 383 4.69 7.71 1.39
C ARG A 383 3.65 6.63 1.69
N GLY A 384 3.76 5.95 2.83
CA GLY A 384 2.87 4.84 3.13
C GLY A 384 2.77 4.45 4.59
N PHE A 385 1.68 3.78 4.93
CA PHE A 385 1.40 3.24 6.25
C PHE A 385 0.75 1.85 6.14
N TYR A 386 1.42 0.87 6.73
CA TYR A 386 0.99 -0.53 6.79
C TYR A 386 0.64 -0.88 8.22
N HIS A 387 -0.63 -1.14 8.46
CA HIS A 387 -1.08 -1.62 9.76
C HIS A 387 -0.55 -3.04 10.01
N TRP A 388 0.05 -3.25 11.18
CA TRP A 388 0.41 -4.56 11.70
C TRP A 388 -0.65 -5.02 12.72
N SER A 389 -1.47 -6.02 12.44
CA SER A 389 -1.45 -6.93 11.28
C SER A 389 -2.80 -7.01 10.59
N LEU A 390 -2.83 -7.59 9.37
CA LEU A 390 -4.10 -7.90 8.69
C LEU A 390 -5.01 -8.73 9.61
N MET A 391 -4.49 -9.82 10.17
CA MET A 391 -5.22 -10.76 11.01
C MET A 391 -4.41 -11.19 12.23
N ASP A 392 -5.09 -11.68 13.25
CA ASP A 392 -4.43 -12.35 14.38
C ASP A 392 -3.59 -13.50 13.84
N ASN A 393 -2.42 -13.73 14.44
CA ASN A 393 -1.43 -14.65 13.88
C ASN A 393 -0.56 -15.25 14.99
N PHE A 394 0.37 -16.12 14.61
CA PHE A 394 1.34 -16.68 15.54
C PHE A 394 2.44 -15.64 15.85
N GLU A 395 2.39 -15.01 17.02
CA GLU A 395 3.29 -13.92 17.42
C GLU A 395 4.61 -14.46 17.99
N TRP A 396 5.38 -15.14 17.15
CA TRP A 396 6.75 -15.57 17.43
C TRP A 396 6.88 -16.35 18.76
N ALA A 397 7.74 -15.90 19.67
CA ALA A 397 7.96 -16.54 20.96
C ALA A 397 6.75 -16.44 21.92
N GLU A 398 5.80 -15.53 21.66
CA GLU A 398 4.60 -15.32 22.47
C GLU A 398 3.45 -16.25 22.07
N GLY A 399 3.51 -16.92 20.91
CA GLY A 399 2.45 -17.81 20.45
C GLY A 399 1.20 -17.06 20.00
N TYR A 400 0.02 -17.65 20.20
CA TYR A 400 -1.29 -17.13 19.79
C TYR A 400 -1.96 -16.19 20.80
N ASP A 401 -1.32 -16.00 21.96
CA ASP A 401 -1.91 -15.21 23.05
C ASP A 401 -1.86 -13.70 22.78
N GLN A 402 -1.03 -13.26 21.83
CA GLN A 402 -0.86 -11.85 21.48
C GLN A 402 -1.47 -11.57 20.12
N ARG A 403 -2.56 -10.79 20.10
CA ARG A 403 -3.38 -10.55 18.91
C ARG A 403 -3.18 -9.14 18.38
N PHE A 404 -2.60 -9.02 17.19
CA PHE A 404 -2.36 -7.74 16.51
C PHE A 404 -3.38 -7.44 15.40
N GLY A 405 -4.21 -8.40 15.01
CA GLY A 405 -4.99 -8.33 13.78
C GLY A 405 -6.14 -7.35 13.80
N LEU A 406 -6.40 -6.73 12.64
CA LEU A 406 -7.68 -6.08 12.32
C LEU A 406 -8.82 -7.10 12.15
N TYR A 407 -8.49 -8.32 11.73
CA TYR A 407 -9.37 -9.48 11.75
C TYR A 407 -9.02 -10.39 12.92
N HIS A 408 -10.03 -10.72 13.74
CA HIS A 408 -9.95 -11.84 14.66
C HIS A 408 -9.85 -13.14 13.87
N VAL A 409 -8.99 -14.05 14.31
CA VAL A 409 -8.93 -15.43 13.80
C VAL A 409 -9.30 -16.39 14.90
N ASP A 410 -10.34 -17.17 14.66
CA ASP A 410 -10.61 -18.38 15.42
C ASP A 410 -9.62 -19.44 14.94
N PHE A 411 -8.64 -19.79 15.77
CA PHE A 411 -7.57 -20.72 15.38
C PHE A 411 -8.04 -22.18 15.31
N GLU A 412 -9.23 -22.54 15.79
CA GLU A 412 -9.80 -23.87 15.61
C GLU A 412 -10.56 -23.97 14.29
N THR A 413 -11.47 -23.02 14.03
CA THR A 413 -12.33 -23.05 12.82
C THR A 413 -11.69 -22.38 11.61
N LYS A 414 -10.63 -21.60 11.82
CA LYS A 414 -10.01 -20.70 10.86
C LYS A 414 -10.97 -19.62 10.35
N GLN A 415 -12.05 -19.31 11.06
CA GLN A 415 -12.94 -18.22 10.67
C GLN A 415 -12.28 -16.85 10.95
N ARG A 416 -12.39 -15.91 10.01
CA ARG A 416 -11.96 -14.51 10.17
C ARG A 416 -13.17 -13.63 10.46
N THR A 417 -13.06 -12.74 11.44
CA THR A 417 -14.11 -11.75 11.76
C THR A 417 -13.49 -10.36 11.92
N LEU A 418 -14.02 -9.37 11.20
CA LEU A 418 -13.52 -7.99 11.25
C LEU A 418 -13.79 -7.38 12.63
N LYS A 419 -12.76 -6.85 13.28
CA LYS A 419 -12.87 -6.17 14.58
C LYS A 419 -13.34 -4.71 14.41
N GLU A 420 -13.63 -4.02 15.51
CA GLU A 420 -14.05 -2.60 15.47
C GLU A 420 -12.94 -1.71 14.93
N SER A 421 -11.70 -1.94 15.36
CA SER A 421 -10.50 -1.29 14.82
C SER A 421 -10.33 -1.53 13.32
N GLY A 422 -10.66 -2.72 12.83
CA GLY A 422 -10.64 -3.07 11.42
C GLY A 422 -11.66 -2.25 10.63
N ASN A 423 -12.88 -2.12 11.15
CA ASN A 423 -13.91 -1.23 10.58
C ASN A 423 -13.45 0.23 10.58
N LEU A 424 -12.86 0.70 11.69
CA LEU A 424 -12.35 2.07 11.80
C LEU A 424 -11.23 2.32 10.78
N TYR A 425 -10.24 1.44 10.69
CA TYR A 425 -9.15 1.55 9.73
C TYR A 425 -9.68 1.57 8.30
N ALA A 426 -10.58 0.63 7.95
CA ALA A 426 -11.22 0.58 6.65
C ALA A 426 -11.98 1.87 6.33
N SER A 427 -12.69 2.44 7.30
CA SER A 427 -13.43 3.70 7.10
C SER A 427 -12.49 4.89 6.80
N ILE A 428 -11.36 4.99 7.52
CA ILE A 428 -10.35 6.01 7.30
C ILE A 428 -9.71 5.82 5.92
N VAL A 429 -9.29 4.61 5.59
CA VAL A 429 -8.68 4.29 4.29
C VAL A 429 -9.64 4.62 3.14
N LYS A 430 -10.90 4.16 3.21
CA LYS A 430 -11.91 4.41 2.18
C LYS A 430 -12.24 5.89 2.03
N SER A 431 -12.20 6.67 3.11
CA SER A 431 -12.39 8.14 3.02
C SER A 431 -11.28 8.83 2.22
N HIS A 432 -10.07 8.26 2.17
CA HIS A 432 -8.94 8.79 1.39
C HIS A 432 -8.81 8.17 -0.01
N ARG A 433 -9.65 7.18 -0.35
CA ARG A 433 -9.62 6.57 -1.68
C ARG A 433 -10.26 7.49 -2.70
N ARG A 434 -9.71 7.49 -3.90
CA ARG A 434 -10.40 8.04 -5.07
C ARG A 434 -11.52 7.08 -5.51
N PRO A 435 -12.64 7.63 -6.02
CA PRO A 435 -13.70 6.81 -6.60
C PRO A 435 -13.20 5.96 -7.77
N GLN A 436 -13.89 4.84 -8.02
CA GLN A 436 -13.77 4.10 -9.27
C GLN A 436 -13.96 5.01 -10.47
N VAL A 437 -13.17 4.80 -11.53
CA VAL A 437 -13.43 5.39 -12.85
C VAL A 437 -14.28 4.43 -13.69
N VAL A 438 -15.36 4.94 -14.27
CA VAL A 438 -16.25 4.19 -15.16
C VAL A 438 -16.10 4.77 -16.56
N ILE A 439 -15.64 3.96 -17.50
CA ILE A 439 -15.24 4.41 -18.84
C ILE A 439 -16.20 3.83 -19.88
N MET A 440 -16.82 4.72 -20.65
CA MET A 440 -17.72 4.38 -21.74
C MET A 440 -16.93 4.02 -23.01
N ALA A 441 -16.81 2.73 -23.32
CA ALA A 441 -15.99 2.22 -24.43
C ALA A 441 -16.78 1.39 -25.47
N GLY A 442 -18.11 1.56 -25.53
CA GLY A 442 -19.00 0.80 -26.42
C GLY A 442 -19.27 1.40 -27.80
N GLY A 443 -18.71 2.58 -28.10
CA GLY A 443 -19.03 3.35 -29.31
C GLY A 443 -18.62 2.67 -30.62
N LEU A 444 -19.45 2.83 -31.67
CA LEU A 444 -19.21 2.27 -33.02
C LEU A 444 -18.04 2.92 -33.78
N GLY A 445 -17.57 4.10 -33.37
CA GLY A 445 -16.42 4.76 -34.00
C GLY A 445 -16.60 5.25 -35.45
N THR A 446 -17.80 5.17 -36.03
CA THR A 446 -18.09 5.36 -37.47
C THR A 446 -17.48 6.58 -38.17
N ARG A 447 -17.11 7.63 -37.43
CA ARG A 447 -16.48 8.86 -37.95
C ARG A 447 -14.98 8.77 -38.18
N LEU A 448 -14.31 7.69 -37.73
CA LEU A 448 -12.88 7.45 -37.94
C LEU A 448 -12.58 6.57 -39.16
N GLY A 449 -13.61 6.20 -39.93
CA GLY A 449 -13.45 5.43 -41.16
C GLY A 449 -12.95 4.00 -40.91
N GLU A 450 -12.08 3.52 -41.81
CA GLU A 450 -11.61 2.13 -41.87
C GLU A 450 -10.91 1.66 -40.58
N VAL A 451 -10.28 2.58 -39.82
CA VAL A 451 -9.54 2.23 -38.57
C VAL A 451 -10.46 1.56 -37.55
N THR A 452 -11.69 2.07 -37.41
CA THR A 452 -12.65 1.57 -36.42
C THR A 452 -13.54 0.43 -36.93
N GLU A 453 -13.34 -0.04 -38.16
CA GLU A 453 -14.02 -1.25 -38.67
C GLU A 453 -13.46 -2.51 -38.03
N THR A 454 -12.18 -2.48 -37.64
CA THR A 454 -11.47 -3.65 -37.12
C THR A 454 -10.89 -3.45 -35.73
N ILE A 455 -10.91 -2.23 -35.18
CA ILE A 455 -10.35 -1.91 -33.85
C ILE A 455 -11.37 -1.07 -33.06
N PRO A 456 -11.71 -1.42 -31.79
CA PRO A 456 -12.53 -0.57 -30.95
C PRO A 456 -11.93 0.83 -30.82
N LYS A 457 -12.78 1.87 -30.77
CA LYS A 457 -12.33 3.26 -30.67
C LYS A 457 -11.35 3.49 -29.50
N SER A 458 -11.63 2.90 -28.33
CA SER A 458 -10.76 3.02 -27.15
C SER A 458 -9.42 2.26 -27.24
N LEU A 459 -9.26 1.38 -28.24
CA LEU A 459 -8.01 0.67 -28.50
C LEU A 459 -7.19 1.26 -29.66
N VAL A 460 -7.68 2.32 -30.31
CA VAL A 460 -6.90 3.04 -31.31
C VAL A 460 -5.64 3.60 -30.66
N GLU A 461 -4.50 3.32 -31.27
CA GLU A 461 -3.21 3.78 -30.78
C GLU A 461 -3.01 5.27 -31.05
N VAL A 462 -2.53 5.96 -30.03
CA VAL A 462 -2.13 7.36 -30.07
C VAL A 462 -0.75 7.44 -29.45
N ASN A 463 0.26 7.83 -30.24
CA ASN A 463 1.65 7.90 -29.78
C ASN A 463 2.17 6.57 -29.19
N GLY A 464 1.83 5.44 -29.83
CA GLY A 464 2.34 4.10 -29.48
C GLY A 464 1.65 3.40 -28.31
N LYS A 465 0.53 3.93 -27.81
CA LYS A 465 -0.33 3.29 -26.81
C LYS A 465 -1.81 3.49 -27.12
N PRO A 466 -2.70 2.54 -26.78
CA PRO A 466 -4.15 2.76 -26.83
C PRO A 466 -4.58 4.03 -26.10
N ILE A 467 -5.57 4.77 -26.62
CA ILE A 467 -6.16 5.91 -25.90
C ILE A 467 -6.66 5.52 -24.50
N LEU A 468 -7.24 4.32 -24.36
CA LEU A 468 -7.65 3.80 -23.06
C LEU A 468 -6.49 3.78 -22.07
N THR A 469 -5.28 3.37 -22.49
CA THR A 469 -4.10 3.37 -21.62
C THR A 469 -3.75 4.79 -21.15
N HIS A 470 -3.85 5.81 -22.00
CA HIS A 470 -3.60 7.21 -21.60
C HIS A 470 -4.63 7.70 -20.57
N ILE A 471 -5.91 7.36 -20.74
CA ILE A 471 -6.98 7.70 -19.79
C ILE A 471 -6.72 7.03 -18.44
N LEU A 472 -6.39 5.73 -18.45
CA LEU A 472 -6.09 4.96 -17.24
C LEU A 472 -4.80 5.45 -16.55
N ASP A 473 -3.75 5.78 -17.31
CA ASP A 473 -2.51 6.37 -16.80
C ASP A 473 -2.79 7.71 -16.10
N TRP A 474 -3.67 8.55 -16.66
CA TRP A 474 -4.08 9.81 -16.03
C TRP A 474 -4.87 9.59 -14.74
N ALA A 475 -5.91 8.74 -14.79
CA ALA A 475 -6.72 8.42 -13.63
C ALA A 475 -5.87 7.84 -12.48
N HIS A 476 -4.93 6.95 -12.81
CA HIS A 476 -4.05 6.33 -11.83
C HIS A 476 -3.14 7.37 -11.13
N LYS A 477 -2.56 8.32 -11.88
CA LYS A 477 -1.77 9.44 -11.30
C LYS A 477 -2.58 10.32 -10.35
N GLN A 478 -3.91 10.35 -10.50
CA GLN A 478 -4.81 11.09 -9.61
C GLN A 478 -5.21 10.28 -8.36
N GLY A 479 -4.77 9.02 -8.25
CA GLY A 479 -5.03 8.11 -7.13
C GLY A 479 -6.17 7.11 -7.37
N CYS A 480 -6.72 7.01 -8.58
CA CYS A 480 -7.73 5.99 -8.90
C CYS A 480 -7.07 4.61 -9.06
N LEU A 481 -7.59 3.62 -8.34
CA LEU A 481 -7.06 2.24 -8.35
C LEU A 481 -7.98 1.23 -9.03
N HIS A 482 -9.20 1.64 -9.36
CA HIS A 482 -10.24 0.78 -9.93
C HIS A 482 -10.86 1.44 -11.15
N ALA A 483 -10.92 0.69 -12.25
CA ALA A 483 -11.58 1.08 -13.48
C ALA A 483 -12.61 0.03 -13.90
N LEU A 484 -13.81 0.47 -14.26
CA LEU A 484 -14.83 -0.32 -14.91
C LEU A 484 -15.02 0.19 -16.33
N VAL A 485 -14.66 -0.61 -17.32
CA VAL A 485 -14.75 -0.27 -18.74
C VAL A 485 -15.96 -0.95 -19.34
N LEU A 486 -16.92 -0.16 -19.81
CA LEU A 486 -18.16 -0.64 -20.41
C LEU A 486 -17.96 -0.81 -21.91
N THR A 487 -17.87 -2.05 -22.37
CA THR A 487 -17.54 -2.39 -23.76
C THR A 487 -18.77 -2.85 -24.53
N GLY A 488 -18.74 -2.66 -25.85
CA GLY A 488 -19.84 -3.00 -26.75
C GLY A 488 -19.32 -3.48 -28.09
N HIS A 489 -19.31 -2.59 -29.08
CA HIS A 489 -18.76 -2.90 -30.41
C HIS A 489 -17.32 -3.41 -30.32
N LEU A 490 -17.03 -4.55 -30.96
CA LEU A 490 -15.73 -5.24 -30.95
C LEU A 490 -15.20 -5.53 -29.52
N GLY A 491 -16.10 -5.70 -28.55
CA GLY A 491 -15.76 -5.83 -27.13
C GLY A 491 -14.83 -7.01 -26.78
N GLU A 492 -14.80 -8.06 -27.60
CA GLU A 492 -13.84 -9.17 -27.46
C GLU A 492 -12.37 -8.73 -27.58
N GLN A 493 -12.08 -7.61 -28.25
CA GLN A 493 -10.69 -7.16 -28.43
C GLN A 493 -10.06 -6.58 -27.17
N PHE A 494 -10.87 -6.34 -26.13
CA PHE A 494 -10.37 -5.96 -24.81
C PHE A 494 -9.92 -7.18 -23.98
N GLU A 495 -10.18 -8.41 -24.44
CA GLU A 495 -9.71 -9.61 -23.76
C GLU A 495 -8.18 -9.61 -23.65
N GLY A 496 -7.67 -9.86 -22.44
CA GLY A 496 -6.23 -9.80 -22.17
C GLY A 496 -5.66 -8.41 -21.91
N PHE A 497 -6.43 -7.32 -22.12
CA PHE A 497 -5.96 -5.98 -21.74
C PHE A 497 -5.74 -5.91 -20.22
N ARG A 498 -4.59 -5.35 -19.81
CA ARG A 498 -4.23 -5.13 -18.41
C ARG A 498 -3.58 -3.77 -18.25
N HIS A 499 -3.80 -3.15 -17.09
CA HIS A 499 -3.07 -1.97 -16.67
C HIS A 499 -2.11 -2.36 -15.54
N PRO A 500 -0.84 -1.94 -15.54
CA PRO A 500 0.16 -2.43 -14.60
C PRO A 500 -0.11 -2.02 -13.14
N ARG A 501 -0.83 -0.92 -12.92
CA ARG A 501 -0.99 -0.31 -11.59
C ARG A 501 -2.45 -0.06 -11.17
N MET A 502 -3.41 -0.56 -11.95
CA MET A 502 -4.84 -0.32 -11.71
C MET A 502 -5.64 -1.57 -12.05
N ALA A 503 -6.61 -1.92 -11.20
CA ALA A 503 -7.55 -2.98 -11.51
C ALA A 503 -8.50 -2.50 -12.61
N VAL A 504 -8.53 -3.21 -13.72
CA VAL A 504 -9.42 -2.90 -14.84
C VAL A 504 -10.38 -4.06 -15.05
N LYS A 505 -11.66 -3.79 -14.82
CA LYS A 505 -12.75 -4.72 -15.07
C LYS A 505 -13.48 -4.31 -16.34
N PHE A 506 -13.74 -5.27 -17.21
CA PHE A 506 -14.53 -5.06 -18.42
C PHE A 506 -15.94 -5.61 -18.21
N HIS A 507 -16.95 -4.84 -18.63
CA HIS A 507 -18.33 -5.28 -18.64
C HIS A 507 -18.90 -5.10 -20.05
N ARG A 508 -19.10 -6.23 -20.75
CA ARG A 508 -19.54 -6.26 -22.14
C ARG A 508 -21.06 -6.31 -22.23
N GLU A 509 -21.66 -5.40 -22.98
CA GLU A 509 -23.07 -5.49 -23.32
C GLU A 509 -23.34 -6.58 -24.38
N ALA A 510 -24.48 -7.28 -24.27
CA ALA A 510 -24.86 -8.34 -25.21
C ALA A 510 -25.32 -7.79 -26.58
N SER A 511 -25.84 -6.56 -26.58
CA SER A 511 -26.25 -5.80 -27.76
C SER A 511 -26.06 -4.31 -27.46
N PRO A 512 -26.00 -3.42 -28.47
CA PRO A 512 -25.82 -1.99 -28.23
C PRO A 512 -26.98 -1.40 -27.41
N LEU A 513 -26.71 -0.95 -26.17
CA LEU A 513 -27.70 -0.38 -25.25
C LEU A 513 -27.65 1.16 -25.17
N GLY A 514 -26.74 1.80 -25.89
CA GLY A 514 -26.49 3.24 -25.75
C GLY A 514 -25.80 3.58 -24.42
N THR A 515 -25.47 4.85 -24.22
CA THR A 515 -24.65 5.28 -23.08
C THR A 515 -25.31 5.02 -21.73
N GLY A 516 -26.61 5.30 -21.61
CA GLY A 516 -27.34 5.07 -20.36
C GLY A 516 -27.63 3.58 -20.13
N GLY A 517 -27.99 2.86 -21.19
CA GLY A 517 -28.30 1.44 -21.11
C GLY A 517 -27.08 0.60 -20.71
N ALA A 518 -25.88 0.95 -21.19
CA ALA A 518 -24.63 0.30 -20.78
C ALA A 518 -24.33 0.51 -19.28
N LEU A 519 -24.48 1.74 -18.76
CA LEU A 519 -24.34 2.04 -17.32
C LEU A 519 -25.35 1.25 -16.48
N TRP A 520 -26.62 1.22 -16.91
CA TRP A 520 -27.66 0.44 -16.23
C TRP A 520 -27.36 -1.06 -16.22
N ASN A 521 -26.86 -1.58 -17.34
CA ASN A 521 -26.47 -2.98 -17.45
C ASN A 521 -25.33 -3.35 -16.48
N ALA A 522 -24.44 -2.39 -16.20
CA ALA A 522 -23.31 -2.55 -15.28
C ALA A 522 -23.60 -2.13 -13.83
N ARG A 523 -24.83 -1.72 -13.47
CA ARG A 523 -25.18 -1.12 -12.17
C ARG A 523 -24.75 -1.91 -10.92
N ALA A 524 -24.65 -3.24 -11.03
CA ALA A 524 -24.20 -4.10 -9.93
C ALA A 524 -22.69 -3.95 -9.64
N LEU A 525 -21.91 -3.46 -10.60
CA LEU A 525 -20.47 -3.28 -10.54
C LEU A 525 -20.04 -1.85 -10.21
N LEU A 526 -20.98 -0.91 -10.25
CA LEU A 526 -20.73 0.50 -9.89
C LEU A 526 -20.54 0.62 -8.38
N GLU A 527 -19.48 1.33 -7.98
CA GLU A 527 -19.37 1.86 -6.62
C GLU A 527 -20.47 2.90 -6.34
N ASP A 528 -20.72 3.20 -5.07
CA ASP A 528 -21.75 4.18 -4.67
C ASP A 528 -21.50 5.57 -5.27
N ARG A 529 -20.24 5.89 -5.52
CA ARG A 529 -19.79 7.08 -6.22
C ARG A 529 -18.70 6.70 -7.22
N PHE A 530 -18.74 7.27 -8.41
CA PHE A 530 -17.73 7.02 -9.44
C PHE A 530 -17.49 8.25 -10.31
N ILE A 531 -16.33 8.28 -10.98
CA ILE A 531 -16.01 9.26 -12.01
C ILE A 531 -16.37 8.65 -13.36
N LEU A 532 -17.31 9.26 -14.09
CA LEU A 532 -17.72 8.84 -15.42
C LEU A 532 -16.86 9.54 -16.49
N LEU A 533 -16.28 8.73 -17.37
CA LEU A 533 -15.37 9.13 -18.45
C LEU A 533 -15.78 8.49 -19.78
N TRP A 534 -15.35 9.10 -20.88
CA TRP A 534 -15.58 8.63 -22.24
C TRP A 534 -14.29 7.97 -22.73
N GLY A 535 -14.41 6.75 -23.27
CA GLY A 535 -13.26 5.92 -23.66
C GLY A 535 -12.52 6.42 -24.90
N ASP A 536 -12.96 7.53 -25.47
CA ASP A 536 -12.46 8.17 -26.68
C ASP A 536 -12.06 9.63 -26.46
N ASP A 537 -12.13 10.11 -25.23
CA ASP A 537 -11.83 11.49 -24.86
C ASP A 537 -10.75 11.51 -23.78
N LEU A 538 -9.73 12.35 -23.96
CA LEU A 538 -8.73 12.63 -22.95
C LEU A 538 -8.97 14.04 -22.40
N HIS A 539 -9.42 14.11 -21.15
CA HIS A 539 -9.62 15.37 -20.43
C HIS A 539 -8.75 15.40 -19.16
N PRO A 540 -7.53 15.95 -19.24
CA PRO A 540 -6.54 15.85 -18.17
C PRO A 540 -6.78 16.89 -17.05
N ILE A 541 -7.97 16.92 -16.46
CA ILE A 541 -8.30 17.78 -15.31
C ILE A 541 -7.75 17.22 -14.00
N ASP A 542 -7.72 18.06 -12.97
CA ASP A 542 -7.47 17.64 -11.58
C ASP A 542 -8.77 17.09 -10.95
N TYR A 543 -8.79 15.79 -10.67
CA TYR A 543 -9.95 15.14 -10.04
C TYR A 543 -10.19 15.62 -8.61
N THR A 544 -9.18 16.17 -7.93
CA THR A 544 -9.31 16.73 -6.58
C THR A 544 -10.33 17.85 -6.55
N GLU A 545 -10.20 18.81 -7.45
CA GLU A 545 -11.07 19.99 -7.49
C GLU A 545 -12.50 19.63 -7.92
N LEU A 546 -12.65 18.67 -8.83
CA LEU A 546 -13.96 18.11 -9.21
C LEU A 546 -14.63 17.42 -8.00
N ILE A 547 -13.90 16.58 -7.27
CA ILE A 547 -14.40 15.88 -6.08
C ILE A 547 -14.75 16.89 -4.97
N ASN A 548 -13.91 17.90 -4.75
CA ASN A 548 -14.17 18.95 -3.75
C ASN A 548 -15.46 19.70 -4.07
N THR A 549 -15.62 20.13 -5.34
CA THR A 549 -16.84 20.81 -5.81
C THR A 549 -18.08 19.94 -5.55
N HIS A 550 -17.99 18.64 -5.83
CA HIS A 550 -19.08 17.69 -5.60
C HIS A 550 -19.43 17.53 -4.12
N ASN A 551 -18.42 17.38 -3.27
CA ASN A 551 -18.58 17.25 -1.82
C ASN A 551 -19.22 18.51 -1.20
N GLU A 552 -18.80 19.70 -1.64
CA GLU A 552 -19.35 20.98 -1.18
C GLU A 552 -20.80 21.17 -1.63
N ALA A 553 -21.09 20.87 -2.90
CA ALA A 553 -22.41 21.01 -3.46
C ALA A 553 -23.41 19.96 -2.93
N LYS A 554 -22.92 18.79 -2.49
CA LYS A 554 -23.73 17.62 -2.13
C LYS A 554 -24.74 17.26 -3.24
N ALA A 555 -24.30 17.41 -4.48
CA ALA A 555 -25.13 17.21 -5.66
C ALA A 555 -25.17 15.71 -6.03
N PRO A 556 -26.26 15.22 -6.64
CA PRO A 556 -26.32 13.85 -7.15
C PRO A 556 -25.35 13.61 -8.31
N LEU A 557 -24.99 14.68 -9.03
CA LEU A 557 -24.04 14.66 -10.13
C LEU A 557 -23.30 16.01 -10.17
N THR A 558 -22.00 15.98 -10.44
CA THR A 558 -21.21 17.16 -10.76
C THR A 558 -20.50 16.95 -12.08
N MET A 559 -20.79 17.78 -13.06
CA MET A 559 -20.19 17.69 -14.40
C MET A 559 -19.11 18.75 -14.58
N CYS A 560 -18.04 18.36 -15.27
CA CYS A 560 -17.01 19.27 -15.71
C CYS A 560 -17.49 20.04 -16.94
N VAL A 561 -17.41 21.36 -16.88
CA VAL A 561 -17.88 22.26 -17.92
C VAL A 561 -16.76 23.20 -18.33
N THR A 562 -16.53 23.27 -19.64
CA THR A 562 -15.62 24.24 -20.24
C THR A 562 -16.39 25.36 -20.91
N GLN A 563 -15.83 26.57 -20.86
CA GLN A 563 -16.33 27.75 -21.58
C GLN A 563 -15.42 28.11 -22.76
N ALA A 564 -14.34 27.35 -22.96
CA ALA A 564 -13.37 27.57 -24.02
C ALA A 564 -13.65 26.76 -25.30
N HIS A 565 -14.72 25.96 -25.33
CA HIS A 565 -15.11 25.19 -26.50
C HIS A 565 -15.81 26.05 -27.56
N ALA A 566 -15.65 25.70 -28.84
CA ALA A 566 -16.23 26.45 -29.96
C ALA A 566 -17.76 26.37 -30.01
N GLU A 567 -18.32 25.31 -29.45
CA GLU A 567 -19.76 25.06 -29.34
C GLU A 567 -20.17 24.91 -27.87
N MET A 568 -21.42 25.23 -27.54
CA MET A 568 -21.97 25.10 -26.19
C MET A 568 -23.19 24.17 -26.23
N ASN A 569 -23.33 23.29 -25.24
CA ASN A 569 -24.41 22.30 -25.16
C ASN A 569 -25.22 22.37 -23.86
N LEU A 570 -24.93 23.34 -22.99
CA LEU A 570 -25.67 23.56 -21.75
C LEU A 570 -25.70 25.02 -21.33
N LYS A 571 -26.63 25.32 -20.43
CA LYS A 571 -26.70 26.57 -19.69
C LYS A 571 -26.52 26.29 -18.20
N HIS A 572 -25.67 27.09 -17.56
CA HIS A 572 -25.47 27.03 -16.13
C HIS A 572 -25.45 28.42 -15.48
N ALA A 573 -25.83 28.47 -14.20
CA ALA A 573 -25.72 29.67 -13.38
C ALA A 573 -25.45 29.30 -11.93
N LYS A 574 -24.63 30.11 -11.23
CA LYS A 574 -24.33 29.94 -9.80
C LYS A 574 -23.84 28.52 -9.43
N GLY A 575 -23.08 27.89 -10.32
CA GLY A 575 -22.53 26.54 -10.10
C GLY A 575 -23.54 25.40 -10.27
N ILE A 576 -24.71 25.65 -10.88
CA ILE A 576 -25.78 24.66 -11.08
C ILE A 576 -26.17 24.61 -12.56
N LEU A 577 -26.49 23.41 -13.06
CA LEU A 577 -27.05 23.19 -14.38
C LEU A 577 -28.47 23.78 -14.47
N GLU A 578 -28.75 24.66 -15.44
CA GLU A 578 -30.09 25.20 -15.71
C GLU A 578 -30.81 24.42 -16.82
N SER A 579 -30.10 24.13 -17.92
CA SER A 579 -30.62 23.34 -19.03
C SER A 579 -29.48 22.63 -19.77
N TYR A 580 -29.79 21.48 -20.37
CA TYR A 580 -28.90 20.74 -21.27
C TYR A 580 -29.59 20.61 -22.63
N ASP A 581 -28.84 20.88 -23.70
CA ASP A 581 -29.32 20.81 -25.08
C ASP A 581 -28.22 20.32 -26.01
N LYS A 582 -28.23 19.00 -26.25
CA LYS A 582 -27.29 18.32 -27.15
C LYS A 582 -27.43 18.78 -28.61
N LYS A 583 -28.61 19.24 -29.02
CA LYS A 583 -28.89 19.63 -30.42
C LYS A 583 -28.57 21.10 -30.69
N GLN A 584 -28.23 21.86 -29.64
CA GLN A 584 -27.90 23.28 -29.72
C GLN A 584 -29.02 24.10 -30.36
N GLU A 585 -30.28 23.73 -30.08
CA GLU A 585 -31.47 24.44 -30.55
C GLU A 585 -31.69 25.74 -29.72
N GLN A 586 -31.17 25.78 -28.49
CA GLN A 586 -31.16 26.96 -27.61
C GLN A 586 -30.05 27.96 -27.98
N LEU A 587 -30.37 29.26 -27.92
CA LEU A 587 -29.47 30.35 -28.31
C LEU A 587 -28.64 30.92 -27.15
N ASP A 588 -28.96 30.61 -25.90
CA ASP A 588 -28.37 31.20 -24.69
C ASP A 588 -27.50 30.22 -23.87
N LEU A 589 -26.98 29.18 -24.52
CA LEU A 589 -26.04 28.22 -23.94
C LEU A 589 -24.70 28.92 -23.64
N ASN A 590 -24.10 28.60 -22.49
CA ASN A 590 -22.91 29.29 -21.96
C ASN A 590 -21.82 28.34 -21.43
N GLY A 591 -21.96 27.03 -21.67
CA GLY A 591 -20.97 26.03 -21.33
C GLY A 591 -21.08 24.78 -22.20
N TYR A 592 -20.01 23.98 -22.18
CA TYR A 592 -19.91 22.70 -22.85
C TYR A 592 -19.51 21.61 -21.85
N GLU A 593 -20.31 20.54 -21.77
CA GLU A 593 -20.02 19.34 -20.99
C GLU A 593 -18.84 18.58 -21.60
N ALA A 594 -17.75 18.43 -20.83
CA ALA A 594 -16.45 18.00 -21.34
C ALA A 594 -16.15 16.49 -21.14
N GLY A 595 -17.18 15.65 -20.99
CA GLY A 595 -17.04 14.19 -20.89
C GLY A 595 -16.35 13.75 -19.60
N THR A 596 -16.52 14.48 -18.50
CA THR A 596 -15.98 14.09 -17.20
C THR A 596 -16.93 14.54 -16.11
N SER A 597 -17.44 13.59 -15.34
CA SER A 597 -18.37 13.88 -14.25
C SER A 597 -18.15 12.95 -13.07
N ILE A 598 -18.53 13.40 -11.88
CA ILE A 598 -18.65 12.56 -10.70
C ILE A 598 -20.13 12.33 -10.42
N VAL A 599 -20.48 11.07 -10.19
CA VAL A 599 -21.85 10.59 -10.21
C VAL A 599 -22.11 9.73 -8.98
N GLU A 600 -23.20 10.03 -8.28
CA GLU A 600 -23.73 9.14 -7.25
C GLU A 600 -24.55 8.02 -7.94
N LYS A 601 -24.31 6.77 -7.55
CA LYS A 601 -24.98 5.57 -8.10
C LYS A 601 -26.51 5.66 -8.02
N SER A 602 -27.03 6.39 -7.03
CA SER A 602 -28.46 6.69 -6.91
C SER A 602 -29.05 7.31 -8.17
N VAL A 603 -28.29 8.11 -8.93
CA VAL A 603 -28.72 8.69 -10.22
C VAL A 603 -28.97 7.61 -11.26
N VAL A 604 -28.07 6.64 -11.36
CA VAL A 604 -28.22 5.50 -12.27
C VAL A 604 -29.42 4.66 -11.86
N LEU A 605 -29.65 4.48 -10.55
CA LEU A 605 -30.78 3.72 -10.02
C LEU A 605 -32.13 4.41 -10.20
N GLU A 606 -32.18 5.75 -10.08
CA GLU A 606 -33.40 6.55 -10.19
C GLU A 606 -33.86 6.72 -11.64
N HIS A 607 -32.94 6.95 -12.57
CA HIS A 607 -33.26 7.28 -13.96
C HIS A 607 -33.03 6.13 -14.95
N GLY A 608 -32.39 5.05 -14.50
CA GLY A 608 -32.06 3.93 -15.35
C GLY A 608 -33.24 3.04 -15.70
N LYS A 609 -33.14 2.41 -16.88
CA LYS A 609 -34.15 1.50 -17.42
C LYS A 609 -33.50 0.47 -18.33
N ASP A 610 -34.17 -0.67 -18.50
CA ASP A 610 -33.74 -1.68 -19.46
C ASP A 610 -33.90 -1.18 -20.90
N GLY A 611 -33.03 -1.67 -21.80
CA GLY A 611 -33.06 -1.35 -23.23
C GLY A 611 -32.17 -0.17 -23.62
N VAL A 612 -32.41 0.36 -24.83
CA VAL A 612 -31.55 1.37 -25.47
C VAL A 612 -31.92 2.78 -25.03
N TRP A 613 -30.99 3.54 -24.44
CA TRP A 613 -31.21 4.95 -24.12
C TRP A 613 -29.90 5.73 -23.91
N SER A 614 -29.94 7.06 -24.11
CA SER A 614 -28.81 7.97 -23.90
C SER A 614 -28.79 8.53 -22.48
N TRP A 615 -27.62 8.43 -21.85
CA TRP A 615 -27.31 9.02 -20.55
C TRP A 615 -27.52 10.53 -20.59
N GLU A 616 -26.89 11.20 -21.54
CA GLU A 616 -26.85 12.67 -21.61
C GLU A 616 -28.24 13.26 -21.82
N GLU A 617 -29.03 12.69 -22.74
CA GLU A 617 -30.38 13.20 -23.02
C GLU A 617 -31.36 12.97 -21.86
N THR A 618 -31.19 11.86 -21.13
CA THR A 618 -32.10 11.47 -20.05
C THR A 618 -31.71 12.13 -18.73
N VAL A 619 -30.46 11.97 -18.30
CA VAL A 619 -29.99 12.32 -16.95
C VAL A 619 -29.68 13.80 -16.84
N TYR A 620 -28.94 14.39 -17.79
CA TYR A 620 -28.58 15.81 -17.67
C TYR A 620 -29.83 16.70 -17.71
N SER A 621 -30.77 16.39 -18.60
CA SER A 621 -32.08 17.07 -18.65
C SER A 621 -32.87 16.89 -17.36
N ALA A 622 -32.91 15.68 -16.78
CA ALA A 622 -33.64 15.40 -15.54
C ALA A 622 -33.00 16.04 -14.29
N LEU A 623 -31.70 16.30 -14.33
CA LEU A 623 -30.95 16.92 -13.24
C LEU A 623 -30.77 18.44 -13.38
N ALA A 624 -31.47 19.08 -14.33
CA ALA A 624 -31.59 20.54 -14.35
C ALA A 624 -32.08 21.06 -12.99
N GLY A 625 -31.36 22.03 -12.43
CA GLY A 625 -31.57 22.59 -11.08
C GLY A 625 -31.01 21.76 -9.92
N LYS A 626 -30.44 20.57 -10.19
CA LYS A 626 -29.89 19.65 -9.17
C LYS A 626 -28.41 19.33 -9.38
N ALA A 627 -27.97 19.17 -10.64
CA ALA A 627 -26.58 18.88 -10.95
C ALA A 627 -25.70 20.11 -10.70
N ALA A 628 -24.56 19.89 -10.05
CA ALA A 628 -23.56 20.93 -9.84
C ALA A 628 -22.60 21.00 -11.03
N ILE A 629 -21.93 22.16 -11.15
CA ILE A 629 -21.04 22.49 -12.25
C ILE A 629 -19.65 22.74 -11.67
N HIS A 630 -18.67 21.99 -12.16
CA HIS A 630 -17.27 22.27 -11.97
C HIS A 630 -16.74 22.94 -13.24
N LEU A 631 -16.34 24.21 -13.13
CA LEU A 631 -15.79 24.96 -14.27
C LEU A 631 -14.30 24.69 -14.39
N ASP A 632 -13.90 24.09 -15.52
CA ASP A 632 -12.51 23.85 -15.87
C ASP A 632 -12.31 24.08 -17.37
N ASN A 633 -11.35 24.92 -17.72
CA ASN A 633 -11.01 25.25 -19.11
C ASN A 633 -9.76 24.50 -19.60
N THR A 634 -9.31 23.49 -18.88
CA THR A 634 -8.28 22.55 -19.34
C THR A 634 -8.69 22.01 -20.71
N PRO A 635 -7.79 22.03 -21.70
CA PRO A 635 -8.11 21.49 -23.02
C PRO A 635 -8.50 20.01 -22.93
N PHE A 636 -9.71 19.69 -23.39
CA PHE A 636 -10.14 18.31 -23.61
C PHE A 636 -9.88 17.94 -25.08
N TRP A 637 -9.59 16.66 -25.31
CA TRP A 637 -9.20 16.15 -26.63
C TRP A 637 -10.03 14.91 -26.95
N ASP A 638 -10.96 15.03 -27.90
CA ASP A 638 -11.68 13.88 -28.43
C ASP A 638 -11.00 13.35 -29.69
N MET A 639 -10.95 12.03 -29.87
CA MET A 639 -10.50 11.43 -31.15
C MET A 639 -11.69 11.12 -32.08
N GLY A 640 -12.74 11.94 -32.06
CA GLY A 640 -13.96 11.74 -32.85
C GLY A 640 -13.79 11.66 -34.36
N THR A 641 -12.73 12.27 -34.91
CA THR A 641 -12.43 12.32 -36.35
C THR A 641 -10.92 12.19 -36.58
N PRO A 642 -10.47 11.90 -37.82
CA PRO A 642 -9.04 11.83 -38.15
C PRO A 642 -8.27 13.12 -37.83
N GLU A 643 -8.90 14.29 -38.03
CA GLU A 643 -8.28 15.59 -37.72
C GLU A 643 -8.07 15.76 -36.22
N ARG A 644 -9.06 15.38 -35.41
CA ARG A 644 -8.97 15.50 -33.95
C ARG A 644 -8.01 14.46 -33.35
N LEU A 645 -7.95 13.27 -33.94
CA LEU A 645 -6.93 12.27 -33.62
C LEU A 645 -5.50 12.82 -33.84
N ALA A 646 -5.25 13.48 -34.99
CA ALA A 646 -3.96 14.10 -35.26
C ALA A 646 -3.61 15.24 -34.29
N LEU A 647 -4.61 16.01 -33.83
CA LEU A 647 -4.44 17.04 -32.81
C LEU A 647 -4.06 16.43 -31.45
N LEU A 648 -4.75 15.36 -31.03
CA LEU A 648 -4.43 14.63 -29.80
C LEU A 648 -3.01 14.03 -29.85
N GLU A 649 -2.61 13.42 -30.97
CA GLU A 649 -1.24 12.92 -31.14
C GLU A 649 -0.19 14.02 -30.98
N ARG A 650 -0.46 15.20 -31.53
CA ARG A 650 0.45 16.34 -31.42
C ARG A 650 0.54 16.82 -29.97
N PHE A 651 -0.59 16.96 -29.28
CA PHE A 651 -0.61 17.32 -27.87
C PHE A 651 0.23 16.35 -27.04
N LEU A 652 0.00 15.03 -27.17
CA LEU A 652 0.74 14.03 -26.41
C LEU A 652 2.24 13.99 -26.72
N LYS A 653 2.65 14.32 -27.96
CA LYS A 653 4.08 14.47 -28.31
C LYS A 653 4.71 15.71 -27.69
N GLU A 654 3.97 16.81 -27.62
CA GLU A 654 4.44 18.07 -27.03
C GLU A 654 4.47 18.03 -25.49
N THR A 655 3.65 17.18 -24.87
CA THR A 655 3.58 17.01 -23.40
C THR A 655 4.28 15.75 -22.88
N ALA A 656 4.93 14.96 -23.74
CA ALA A 656 5.71 13.80 -23.31
C ALA A 656 6.93 14.29 -22.48
N PRO A 657 7.12 13.75 -21.25
CA PRO A 657 8.21 14.15 -20.36
C PRO A 657 9.61 13.80 -20.87
#